data_AF-A0A414ZBG8-F1
#
_entry.id   AF-A0A414ZBG8-F1
#
_cell.length_a   1.000
_cell.length_b   1.000
_cell.length_c   1.000
_cell.angle_alpha   90.00
_cell.angle_beta   90.00
_cell.angle_gamma   90.00
#
_symmetry.space_group_name_H-M   'P 1'
#
loop_
_entity.id
_entity.type
_entity.pdbx_description
1 polymer ?
#
loop_
_entity_poly.entity_id
_entity_poly.type
_entity_poly.pdbx_seq_one_letter_code
_entity_poly.pdbx_strand_id
1 'polypeptide(L)'
;MKAIFKRTSLLLMGTLIGISTVQAQKSPQDMDRFIDALMKKMTVEEKIGQLNLPVTGDITTGQAKSSDVATKIEKGLVGGLFNLKGVDRILEVQKLAVEKSRLGIPLLFGMDVIHGYETIFPIPLGLSCTWDMAAIEKSARIAAIEASADGISWTFSPMVDISRDPRWGRVSEGSGEDPFLGGAIAQAMVYGYQGANQQDQLRRNDEIMACVKHFALYGAGEAGRDYNTVDMSRNRMFNEFMYPYEAAVEAGVGSVMASFNEIDGIPATGNKWLLSDLLRGQWGFEGFVVTDFTGIAEMIEHGVGDLQTVSALALNAGVDMDMVSEGFVGTLMKSIKEGKVRMGTLNTACRRILEAKYKLGLFDNPYKYCDVNRPKRDIFTKEHRDAARRIAAESFVLLKNDAGVLPLKKQGTVAVIGPLGNTRSNMPGTWSVAARLNDYPSLYEGLKEMMAGKVNITYAKGSNLIGDAAYEERATMFGRSLNRDNRTDQELLDEALKVAAGADVIVAALGESSEMSGESSSRTELGLPDVQHTLLEALLKTGKPVVLTLFTGRPLTLNWEQEHVPAILNVWFGGSEAAYAIGDVLFGDVNPSGKLTMTFPKNVGQIPLFYNHKNTGRPLAEGKWFEKFRSNYLDVDNEPLYPFGYGLSYTNFQYSDIALSTPTLGKDGSVTAVVTVTNTGKYDGAEVVQLYIRDLVGSITRPVRELKGFNKIFLRAGESKTVSFTITRDLLRFYDYDMNYVAEPGDFNIMIGGNSQAVKTAKLTLTNPGNTAQLTDDALMDTVQRRTFNYFWEGAEPNSGLAPERIHMDGIYPEKDQNVVTSGGSGFGIMTILSGIDRGYVTREEGLARMEKIVSFLEKADRFHGAYPHWWYGDTGKVKPFGQKDNGGDLVETAFLIQGLLAVHQYYINGSPEEQALAKRIDILWRDVDWNFYRQGDQNVLYWHWSPEYGWAMDFPVHGYNECLIMYLLAAASPTHGVPAAVYHDGWAQNGAIVDPHKVEGIELHLRYQGCEAGPLFWAHYSFLGLDPTNLKDEYCSSYFDEMRNLTLVNRAYCIRNPKHYKGFGPDCWGLTASYSVNGYAAHMPNERDDQGVISPTAALSSIVYTPEQSLAVMRHLYGMGDKLFGPYGFYDAFSETDNWYPKRYLAIDQGPIAVMIENYRTGLLWNLFMSHPDIQNGLQKLGFPINK
;
A
#
# COMPACT_ATOMS: atom_id res chain seq x y z
N MET A 1 22.32 -15.19 55.52
CA MET A 1 23.40 -16.14 55.88
C MET A 1 23.87 -16.81 54.59
N LYS A 2 25.08 -16.47 54.10
CA LYS A 2 26.28 -17.34 54.11
C LYS A 2 25.99 -18.73 53.52
N ALA A 3 26.25 -19.01 52.24
CA ALA A 3 27.56 -19.30 51.61
C ALA A 3 27.99 -20.79 51.71
N ILE A 4 28.50 -21.31 50.57
CA ILE A 4 29.82 -21.99 50.45
C ILE A 4 29.94 -23.54 50.30
N PHE A 5 30.46 -23.93 49.10
CA PHE A 5 31.34 -25.05 48.67
C PHE A 5 30.79 -26.51 48.65
N LYS A 6 31.25 -27.46 47.80
CA LYS A 6 32.60 -27.72 47.24
C LYS A 6 32.60 -28.77 46.08
N ARG A 7 33.39 -28.50 45.02
CA ARG A 7 34.36 -29.37 44.27
C ARG A 7 33.94 -30.72 43.62
N THR A 8 33.92 -30.79 42.28
CA THR A 8 34.97 -31.21 41.27
C THR A 8 35.32 -32.69 41.21
N SER A 9 35.18 -33.29 40.00
CA SER A 9 36.14 -34.24 39.41
C SER A 9 36.13 -34.21 37.86
N LEU A 10 37.33 -34.47 37.32
CA LEU A 10 37.91 -34.24 35.99
C LEU A 10 37.28 -34.89 34.73
N LEU A 11 37.41 -34.13 33.64
CA LEU A 11 37.92 -34.45 32.28
C LEU A 11 37.91 -35.91 31.76
N LEU A 12 37.25 -36.08 30.59
CA LEU A 12 37.87 -36.67 29.40
C LEU A 12 37.26 -35.99 28.16
N MET A 13 38.05 -35.19 27.45
CA MET A 13 37.66 -34.42 26.27
C MET A 13 38.12 -35.21 25.03
N GLY A 14 37.18 -35.90 24.38
CA GLY A 14 37.35 -36.54 23.08
C GLY A 14 36.62 -35.74 22.02
N THR A 15 37.39 -35.13 21.12
CA THR A 15 36.95 -34.35 19.97
C THR A 15 36.18 -35.20 18.97
N LEU A 16 34.86 -35.02 18.90
CA LEU A 16 34.03 -35.33 17.74
C LEU A 16 33.76 -34.00 17.02
N ILE A 17 34.51 -33.76 15.94
CA ILE A 17 34.23 -32.69 14.99
C ILE A 17 32.95 -33.10 14.24
N GLY A 18 31.81 -32.69 14.77
CA GLY A 18 30.57 -32.61 14.01
C GLY A 18 30.68 -31.43 13.08
N ILE A 19 30.80 -31.69 11.78
CA ILE A 19 30.63 -30.66 10.75
C ILE A 19 29.16 -30.28 10.77
N SER A 20 28.82 -29.27 11.57
CA SER A 20 27.58 -28.53 11.44
C SER A 20 27.70 -27.69 10.18
N THR A 21 27.17 -28.17 9.06
CA THR A 21 26.89 -27.32 7.90
C THR A 21 25.81 -26.33 8.31
N VAL A 22 26.21 -25.20 8.90
CA VAL A 22 25.40 -24.00 8.95
C VAL A 22 25.29 -23.53 7.51
N GLN A 23 24.16 -23.83 6.87
CA GLN A 23 23.87 -23.36 5.53
C GLN A 23 23.65 -21.85 5.64
N ALA A 24 24.67 -21.07 5.28
CA ALA A 24 24.61 -19.63 5.29
C ALA A 24 23.42 -19.16 4.46
N GLN A 25 22.58 -18.33 5.05
CA GLN A 25 21.44 -17.71 4.37
C GLN A 25 21.99 -16.88 3.19
N LYS A 26 21.58 -17.21 1.96
CA LYS A 26 21.95 -16.43 0.77
C LYS A 26 21.38 -15.02 0.94
N SER A 27 22.22 -14.01 0.79
CA SER A 27 21.82 -12.62 0.91
C SER A 27 21.08 -12.15 -0.36
N PRO A 28 20.24 -11.09 -0.29
CA PRO A 28 19.68 -10.46 -1.50
C PRO A 28 20.75 -10.12 -2.55
N GLN A 29 21.94 -9.72 -2.09
CA GLN A 29 23.10 -9.41 -2.92
C GLN A 29 23.64 -10.63 -3.72
N ASP A 30 23.37 -11.86 -3.26
CA ASP A 30 23.75 -13.08 -3.98
C ASP A 30 22.77 -13.42 -5.11
N MET A 31 21.48 -13.12 -4.95
CA MET A 31 20.48 -13.23 -6.01
C MET A 31 20.81 -12.25 -7.14
N ASP A 32 21.02 -10.97 -6.80
CA ASP A 32 21.34 -9.93 -7.79
C ASP A 32 22.58 -10.28 -8.60
N ARG A 33 23.66 -10.70 -7.92
CA ARG A 33 24.91 -11.10 -8.56
C ARG A 33 24.71 -12.30 -9.50
N PHE A 34 23.92 -13.29 -9.09
CA PHE A 34 23.62 -14.46 -9.91
C PHE A 34 22.84 -14.07 -11.17
N ILE A 35 21.78 -13.27 -11.01
CA ILE A 35 20.91 -12.88 -12.12
C ILE A 35 21.64 -11.94 -13.08
N ASP A 36 22.45 -11.02 -12.58
CA ASP A 36 23.32 -10.17 -13.41
C ASP A 36 24.27 -10.99 -14.28
N ALA A 37 24.90 -12.00 -13.68
CA ALA A 37 25.82 -12.87 -14.40
C ALA A 37 25.09 -13.73 -15.46
N LEU A 38 23.87 -14.18 -15.18
CA LEU A 38 23.04 -14.90 -16.13
C LEU A 38 22.58 -13.99 -17.28
N MET A 39 22.02 -12.82 -16.98
CA MET A 39 21.49 -11.88 -17.97
C MET A 39 22.57 -11.33 -18.90
N LYS A 40 23.83 -11.21 -18.43
CA LYS A 40 24.98 -10.85 -19.28
C LYS A 40 25.28 -11.90 -20.36
N LYS A 41 24.90 -13.16 -20.15
CA LYS A 41 25.07 -14.25 -21.12
C LYS A 41 23.92 -14.35 -22.11
N MET A 42 22.77 -13.74 -21.84
CA MET A 42 21.55 -13.89 -22.63
C MET A 42 21.57 -13.02 -23.90
N THR A 43 21.08 -13.57 -25.01
CA THR A 43 20.72 -12.77 -26.19
C THR A 43 19.43 -11.97 -25.93
N VAL A 44 19.09 -11.06 -26.84
CA VAL A 44 17.83 -10.31 -26.77
C VAL A 44 16.64 -11.26 -26.91
N GLU A 45 16.72 -12.24 -27.80
CA GLU A 45 15.70 -13.27 -28.03
C GLU A 45 15.46 -14.12 -26.78
N GLU A 46 16.52 -14.53 -26.07
CA GLU A 46 16.38 -15.31 -24.83
C GLU A 46 15.76 -14.48 -23.70
N LYS A 47 16.05 -13.17 -23.63
CA LYS A 47 15.41 -12.25 -22.68
C LYS A 47 13.92 -12.09 -22.98
N ILE A 48 13.55 -11.94 -24.25
CA ILE A 48 12.16 -11.92 -24.70
C ILE A 48 11.51 -13.28 -24.41
N GLY A 49 12.24 -14.38 -24.61
CA GLY A 49 11.78 -15.74 -24.35
C GLY A 49 11.39 -15.99 -22.90
N GLN A 50 12.07 -15.36 -21.92
CA GLN A 50 11.66 -15.43 -20.52
C GLN A 50 10.28 -14.81 -20.25
N LEU A 51 9.83 -13.90 -21.10
CA LEU A 51 8.53 -13.23 -20.94
C LEU A 51 7.39 -14.03 -21.58
N ASN A 52 7.66 -15.16 -22.23
CA ASN A 52 6.64 -15.91 -22.98
C ASN A 52 6.06 -17.05 -22.13
N LEU A 53 4.72 -17.09 -22.02
CA LEU A 53 3.95 -18.12 -21.31
C LEU A 53 2.93 -18.79 -22.25
N PRO A 54 3.36 -19.73 -23.10
CA PRO A 54 2.45 -20.52 -23.93
C PRO A 54 1.64 -21.54 -23.12
N VAL A 55 0.53 -22.00 -23.72
CA VAL A 55 -0.35 -23.03 -23.15
C VAL A 55 -0.02 -24.41 -23.72
N THR A 56 -0.06 -25.45 -22.89
CA THR A 56 0.07 -26.85 -23.33
C THR A 56 -0.69 -27.79 -22.39
N GLY A 57 -0.95 -29.02 -22.82
CA GLY A 57 -1.70 -30.00 -22.03
C GLY A 57 -3.18 -30.14 -22.42
N ASP A 58 -3.93 -30.84 -21.58
CA ASP A 58 -5.31 -31.27 -21.86
C ASP A 58 -6.37 -30.36 -21.17
N ILE A 59 -5.95 -29.43 -20.31
CA ILE A 59 -6.82 -28.49 -19.60
C ILE A 59 -7.08 -27.27 -20.50
N THR A 60 -8.36 -26.92 -20.71
CA THR A 60 -8.79 -25.80 -21.55
C THR A 60 -9.44 -24.72 -20.69
N THR A 61 -8.82 -23.53 -20.63
CA THR A 61 -9.35 -22.33 -19.94
C THR A 61 -9.59 -21.16 -20.89
N GLY A 62 -9.28 -21.30 -22.18
CA GLY A 62 -9.46 -20.30 -23.23
C GLY A 62 -9.45 -20.94 -24.63
N GLN A 63 -9.67 -20.15 -25.69
CA GLN A 63 -9.86 -20.70 -27.05
C GLN A 63 -8.54 -20.95 -27.81
N ALA A 64 -7.48 -20.17 -27.56
CA ALA A 64 -6.22 -20.28 -28.29
C ALA A 64 -5.35 -21.47 -27.81
N LYS A 65 -4.59 -22.07 -28.74
CA LYS A 65 -3.64 -23.16 -28.44
C LYS A 65 -2.26 -22.81 -28.97
N SER A 66 -1.20 -23.10 -28.20
CA SER A 66 0.18 -22.92 -28.66
C SER A 66 0.66 -24.14 -29.46
N SER A 67 1.57 -23.92 -30.42
CA SER A 67 2.16 -24.97 -31.27
C SER A 67 3.69 -24.98 -31.16
N ASP A 68 4.30 -26.12 -31.47
CA ASP A 68 5.76 -26.30 -31.53
C ASP A 68 6.52 -25.94 -30.23
N VAL A 69 5.88 -26.18 -29.07
CA VAL A 69 6.39 -25.79 -27.74
C VAL A 69 7.78 -26.37 -27.45
N ALA A 70 8.03 -27.63 -27.81
CA ALA A 70 9.33 -28.28 -27.59
C ALA A 70 10.48 -27.53 -28.29
N THR A 71 10.31 -27.21 -29.57
CA THR A 71 11.31 -26.44 -30.34
C THR A 71 11.49 -25.03 -29.78
N LYS A 72 10.42 -24.38 -29.30
CA LYS A 72 10.51 -23.06 -28.65
C LYS A 72 11.32 -23.12 -27.35
N ILE A 73 11.16 -24.19 -26.55
CA ILE A 73 11.95 -24.41 -25.33
C ILE A 73 13.44 -24.57 -25.66
N GLU A 74 13.80 -25.41 -26.63
CA GLU A 74 15.20 -25.61 -27.04
C GLU A 74 15.88 -24.31 -27.49
N LYS A 75 15.11 -23.42 -28.13
CA LYS A 75 15.57 -22.09 -28.57
C LYS A 75 15.61 -21.04 -27.46
N GLY A 76 15.20 -21.37 -26.23
CA GLY A 76 15.13 -20.43 -25.11
C GLY A 76 14.00 -19.40 -25.21
N LEU A 77 12.93 -19.71 -25.94
CA LEU A 77 11.79 -18.82 -26.23
C LEU A 77 10.58 -19.04 -25.30
N VAL A 78 10.77 -19.72 -24.17
CA VAL A 78 9.70 -20.07 -23.22
C VAL A 78 10.18 -19.77 -21.79
N GLY A 79 9.43 -18.94 -21.07
CA GLY A 79 9.70 -18.57 -19.67
C GLY A 79 8.98 -19.49 -18.69
N GLY A 80 7.78 -19.93 -19.05
CA GLY A 80 6.99 -20.89 -18.29
C GLY A 80 5.95 -21.56 -19.18
N LEU A 81 5.23 -22.51 -18.60
CA LEU A 81 4.05 -23.15 -19.20
C LEU A 81 2.94 -23.16 -18.17
N PHE A 82 1.70 -23.29 -18.62
CA PHE A 82 0.59 -23.52 -17.71
C PHE A 82 -0.38 -24.57 -18.24
N ASN A 83 -1.20 -25.11 -17.33
CA ASN A 83 -2.25 -26.11 -17.61
C ASN A 83 -1.75 -27.49 -18.09
N LEU A 84 -0.45 -27.76 -17.91
CA LEU A 84 0.13 -29.09 -18.00
C LEU A 84 -0.05 -29.82 -16.66
N LYS A 85 -0.77 -30.95 -16.66
CA LYS A 85 -0.98 -31.80 -15.47
C LYS A 85 -0.10 -33.05 -15.51
N GLY A 86 0.43 -33.46 -14.36
CA GLY A 86 1.17 -34.71 -14.14
C GLY A 86 2.69 -34.52 -14.02
N VAL A 87 3.25 -34.95 -12.90
CA VAL A 87 4.66 -34.78 -12.55
C VAL A 87 5.63 -35.39 -13.56
N ASP A 88 5.30 -36.53 -14.17
CA ASP A 88 6.15 -37.20 -15.16
C ASP A 88 6.29 -36.34 -16.43
N ARG A 89 5.18 -35.79 -16.91
CA ARG A 89 5.14 -34.90 -18.09
C ARG A 89 5.87 -33.59 -17.79
N ILE A 90 5.64 -33.01 -16.61
CA ILE A 90 6.33 -31.79 -16.19
C ILE A 90 7.84 -32.02 -16.06
N LEU A 91 8.26 -33.16 -15.50
CA LEU A 91 9.66 -33.54 -15.40
C LEU A 91 10.31 -33.66 -16.78
N GLU A 92 9.67 -34.32 -17.74
CA GLU A 92 10.17 -34.45 -19.12
C GLU A 92 10.35 -33.08 -19.79
N VAL A 93 9.37 -32.18 -19.63
CA VAL A 93 9.44 -30.83 -20.20
C VAL A 93 10.49 -29.97 -19.49
N GLN A 94 10.63 -30.09 -18.17
CA GLN A 94 11.68 -29.38 -17.43
C GLN A 94 13.08 -29.88 -17.84
N LYS A 95 13.27 -31.18 -18.06
CA LYS A 95 14.52 -31.74 -18.61
C LYS A 95 14.85 -31.15 -19.98
N LEU A 96 13.85 -30.98 -20.84
CA LEU A 96 14.05 -30.33 -22.15
C LEU A 96 14.62 -28.92 -21.99
N ALA A 97 14.05 -28.11 -21.10
CA ALA A 97 14.52 -26.75 -20.84
C ALA A 97 15.94 -26.73 -20.26
N VAL A 98 16.23 -27.59 -19.28
CA VAL A 98 17.51 -27.62 -18.56
C VAL A 98 18.64 -28.21 -19.41
N GLU A 99 18.38 -29.27 -20.17
CA GLU A 99 19.41 -30.06 -20.84
C GLU A 99 19.61 -29.72 -22.33
N LYS A 100 18.59 -29.16 -23.00
CA LYS A 100 18.63 -28.92 -24.45
C LYS A 100 18.66 -27.45 -24.85
N SER A 101 18.25 -26.52 -23.97
CA SER A 101 18.41 -25.09 -24.24
C SER A 101 19.85 -24.63 -23.96
N ARG A 102 20.29 -23.55 -24.65
CA ARG A 102 21.67 -23.05 -24.55
C ARG A 102 22.11 -22.66 -23.13
N LEU A 103 21.19 -22.10 -22.34
CA LEU A 103 21.48 -21.58 -20.99
C LEU A 103 20.90 -22.43 -19.86
N GLY A 104 20.11 -23.47 -20.17
CA GLY A 104 19.53 -24.37 -19.17
C GLY A 104 18.61 -23.68 -18.16
N ILE A 105 17.94 -22.59 -18.54
CA ILE A 105 17.07 -21.83 -17.62
C ILE A 105 15.79 -22.64 -17.37
N PRO A 106 15.44 -22.96 -16.10
CA PRO A 106 14.24 -23.73 -15.78
C PRO A 106 12.95 -22.96 -16.09
N LEU A 107 11.87 -23.68 -16.35
CA LEU A 107 10.53 -23.14 -16.56
C LEU A 107 9.75 -23.03 -15.25
N LEU A 108 8.83 -22.06 -15.20
CA LEU A 108 7.71 -22.07 -14.26
C LEU A 108 6.60 -22.98 -14.81
N PHE A 109 5.91 -23.71 -13.95
CA PHE A 109 4.70 -24.48 -14.29
C PHE A 109 3.51 -23.94 -13.50
N GLY A 110 2.62 -23.24 -14.22
CA GLY A 110 1.42 -22.58 -13.71
C GLY A 110 0.15 -23.43 -13.82
N MET A 111 -0.81 -23.21 -12.93
CA MET A 111 -2.17 -23.78 -13.05
C MET A 111 -3.19 -22.98 -12.22
N ASP A 112 -4.44 -22.97 -12.67
CA ASP A 112 -5.59 -22.51 -11.89
C ASP A 112 -5.94 -23.50 -10.75
N VAL A 113 -5.17 -23.45 -9.66
CA VAL A 113 -5.42 -24.20 -8.42
C VAL A 113 -6.22 -23.32 -7.45
N ILE A 114 -7.47 -23.06 -7.83
CA ILE A 114 -8.30 -21.99 -7.25
C ILE A 114 -8.79 -22.33 -5.84
N HIS A 115 -9.37 -23.52 -5.66
CA HIS A 115 -9.93 -23.97 -4.39
C HIS A 115 -9.64 -25.46 -4.13
N GLY A 116 -8.48 -25.92 -4.60
CA GLY A 116 -8.05 -27.31 -4.48
C GLY A 116 -7.34 -27.81 -5.75
N TYR A 117 -6.63 -28.93 -5.62
CA TYR A 117 -5.99 -29.60 -6.75
C TYR A 117 -6.79 -30.84 -7.17
N GLU A 118 -6.73 -31.93 -6.39
CA GLU A 118 -7.64 -33.07 -6.53
C GLU A 118 -8.55 -33.23 -5.31
N THR A 119 -8.06 -32.89 -4.12
CA THR A 119 -8.94 -32.57 -3.00
C THR A 119 -9.51 -31.18 -3.25
N ILE A 120 -10.82 -31.09 -3.48
CA ILE A 120 -11.49 -29.84 -3.81
C ILE A 120 -12.24 -29.34 -2.58
N PHE A 121 -11.95 -28.10 -2.17
CA PHE A 121 -12.67 -27.35 -1.13
C PHE A 121 -13.89 -26.65 -1.74
N PRO A 122 -14.75 -25.98 -0.95
CA PRO A 122 -15.81 -25.16 -1.52
C PRO A 122 -15.26 -24.12 -2.49
N ILE A 123 -16.07 -23.74 -3.50
CA ILE A 123 -15.74 -22.59 -4.35
C ILE A 123 -15.42 -21.35 -3.49
N PRO A 124 -14.52 -20.45 -3.91
CA PRO A 124 -14.06 -19.35 -3.06
C PRO A 124 -15.18 -18.51 -2.42
N LEU A 125 -16.28 -18.24 -3.12
CA LEU A 125 -17.42 -17.53 -2.53
C LEU A 125 -18.04 -18.29 -1.36
N GLY A 126 -18.23 -19.60 -1.51
CA GLY A 126 -18.70 -20.46 -0.43
C GLY A 126 -17.68 -20.53 0.71
N LEU A 127 -16.41 -20.74 0.38
CA LEU A 127 -15.31 -20.79 1.35
C LEU A 127 -15.21 -19.50 2.18
N SER A 128 -15.43 -18.33 1.57
CA SER A 128 -15.44 -17.03 2.25
C SER A 128 -16.53 -16.95 3.33
N CYS A 129 -17.65 -17.67 3.15
CA CYS A 129 -18.73 -17.73 4.13
C CYS A 129 -18.34 -18.47 5.41
N THR A 130 -17.18 -19.12 5.47
CA THR A 130 -16.65 -19.67 6.73
C THR A 130 -16.26 -18.57 7.73
N TRP A 131 -15.83 -17.40 7.25
CA TRP A 131 -15.20 -16.33 8.05
C TRP A 131 -14.07 -16.83 8.96
N ASP A 132 -13.39 -17.90 8.54
CA ASP A 132 -12.34 -18.57 9.29
C ASP A 132 -11.05 -18.54 8.48
N MET A 133 -10.18 -17.56 8.78
CA MET A 133 -8.94 -17.38 8.04
C MET A 133 -7.99 -18.57 8.19
N ALA A 134 -8.05 -19.29 9.32
CA ALA A 134 -7.23 -20.48 9.52
C ALA A 134 -7.70 -21.65 8.64
N ALA A 135 -9.03 -21.80 8.46
CA ALA A 135 -9.59 -22.77 7.52
C ALA A 135 -9.20 -22.44 6.06
N ILE A 136 -9.26 -21.17 5.68
CA ILE A 136 -8.91 -20.68 4.35
C ILE A 136 -7.42 -20.90 4.06
N GLU A 137 -6.53 -20.47 4.96
CA GLU A 137 -5.09 -20.72 4.85
C GLU A 137 -4.80 -22.23 4.74
N LYS A 138 -5.49 -23.06 5.55
CA LYS A 138 -5.34 -24.52 5.50
C LYS A 138 -5.78 -25.10 4.16
N SER A 139 -6.85 -24.61 3.54
CA SER A 139 -7.25 -25.05 2.21
C SER A 139 -6.21 -24.72 1.13
N ALA A 140 -5.68 -23.49 1.13
CA ALA A 140 -4.62 -23.09 0.22
C ALA A 140 -3.33 -23.90 0.46
N ARG A 141 -2.97 -24.17 1.72
CA ARG A 141 -1.83 -25.02 2.08
C ARG A 141 -1.97 -26.43 1.54
N ILE A 142 -3.13 -27.06 1.69
CA ILE A 142 -3.39 -28.40 1.16
C ILE A 142 -3.32 -28.39 -0.37
N ALA A 143 -3.96 -27.40 -1.02
CA ALA A 143 -3.90 -27.25 -2.47
C ALA A 143 -2.45 -27.11 -2.98
N ALA A 144 -1.61 -26.34 -2.28
CA ALA A 144 -0.19 -26.21 -2.59
C ALA A 144 0.58 -27.52 -2.39
N ILE A 145 0.32 -28.27 -1.31
CA ILE A 145 0.95 -29.57 -1.05
C ILE A 145 0.65 -30.53 -2.21
N GLU A 146 -0.60 -30.58 -2.66
CA GLU A 146 -1.01 -31.47 -3.75
C GLU A 146 -0.45 -31.01 -5.11
N ALA A 147 -0.58 -29.73 -5.45
CA ALA A 147 -0.12 -29.21 -6.73
C ALA A 147 1.41 -29.32 -6.88
N SER A 148 2.15 -28.97 -5.83
CA SER A 148 3.62 -29.11 -5.79
C SER A 148 4.10 -30.55 -5.84
N ALA A 149 3.32 -31.49 -5.31
CA ALA A 149 3.60 -32.92 -5.44
C ALA A 149 3.50 -33.39 -6.89
N ASP A 150 2.66 -32.72 -7.70
CA ASP A 150 2.46 -33.07 -9.10
C ASP A 150 3.24 -32.16 -10.09
N GLY A 151 4.26 -31.44 -9.62
CA GLY A 151 5.16 -30.63 -10.46
C GLY A 151 4.78 -29.15 -10.63
N ILE A 152 3.64 -28.69 -10.11
CA ILE A 152 3.22 -27.29 -10.23
C ILE A 152 4.02 -26.40 -9.27
N SER A 153 4.54 -25.28 -9.78
CA SER A 153 5.36 -24.34 -9.00
C SER A 153 4.67 -23.00 -8.77
N TRP A 154 3.57 -22.74 -9.47
CA TRP A 154 2.90 -21.45 -9.51
C TRP A 154 1.40 -21.64 -9.69
N THR A 155 0.59 -20.91 -8.95
CA THR A 155 -0.87 -20.91 -9.10
C THR A 155 -1.43 -19.53 -9.44
N PHE A 156 -2.45 -19.51 -10.29
CA PHE A 156 -3.22 -18.31 -10.62
C PHE A 156 -4.32 -18.04 -9.57
N SER A 157 -3.91 -17.89 -8.32
CA SER A 157 -4.75 -17.73 -7.13
C SER A 157 -4.01 -16.91 -6.07
N PRO A 158 -4.68 -16.06 -5.26
CA PRO A 158 -6.14 -15.89 -5.16
C PRO A 158 -6.77 -14.93 -6.18
N MET A 159 -8.02 -15.20 -6.56
CA MET A 159 -8.91 -14.21 -7.16
C MET A 159 -9.55 -13.37 -6.04
N VAL A 160 -9.42 -12.04 -6.10
CA VAL A 160 -9.79 -11.13 -5.01
C VAL A 160 -10.64 -9.95 -5.47
N ASP A 161 -11.23 -10.06 -6.66
CA ASP A 161 -12.04 -8.98 -7.23
C ASP A 161 -13.30 -8.76 -6.39
N ILE A 162 -13.46 -7.54 -5.89
CA ILE A 162 -14.72 -7.11 -5.28
C ILE A 162 -15.78 -7.02 -6.37
N SER A 163 -16.93 -7.62 -6.13
CA SER A 163 -18.11 -7.47 -6.98
C SER A 163 -19.35 -7.19 -6.16
N ARG A 164 -20.22 -6.35 -6.72
CA ARG A 164 -21.55 -6.02 -6.20
C ARG A 164 -22.65 -6.37 -7.21
N ASP A 165 -22.30 -7.20 -8.18
CA ASP A 165 -23.17 -7.60 -9.27
C ASP A 165 -23.26 -9.14 -9.35
N PRO A 166 -24.29 -9.76 -8.75
CA PRO A 166 -24.42 -11.21 -8.75
C PRO A 166 -24.75 -11.81 -10.13
N ARG A 167 -24.97 -10.99 -11.16
CA ARG A 167 -25.11 -11.47 -12.55
C ARG A 167 -23.80 -12.07 -13.05
N TRP A 168 -22.68 -11.48 -12.64
CA TRP A 168 -21.34 -11.91 -13.08
C TRP A 168 -21.02 -13.31 -12.56
N GLY A 169 -20.58 -14.19 -13.45
CA GLY A 169 -20.30 -15.60 -13.10
C GLY A 169 -19.13 -15.76 -12.13
N ARG A 170 -18.13 -14.89 -12.24
CA ARG A 170 -16.88 -15.00 -11.48
C ARG A 170 -16.98 -14.53 -10.03
N VAL A 171 -18.15 -14.09 -9.56
CA VAL A 171 -18.38 -13.92 -8.12
C VAL A 171 -18.11 -15.21 -7.35
N SER A 172 -18.24 -16.38 -8.00
CA SER A 172 -17.91 -17.69 -7.43
C SER A 172 -16.42 -17.83 -7.07
N GLU A 173 -15.53 -17.11 -7.75
CA GLU A 173 -14.08 -17.15 -7.57
C GLU A 173 -13.56 -16.15 -6.54
N GLY A 174 -14.36 -15.12 -6.26
CA GLY A 174 -14.02 -14.08 -5.30
C GLY A 174 -14.52 -14.39 -3.89
N SER A 175 -14.46 -13.37 -3.03
CA SER A 175 -14.85 -13.46 -1.62
C SER A 175 -15.99 -12.49 -1.25
N GLY A 176 -16.82 -12.15 -2.23
CA GLY A 176 -18.01 -11.31 -2.05
C GLY A 176 -17.77 -9.81 -2.24
N GLU A 177 -18.52 -8.99 -1.49
CA GLU A 177 -18.66 -7.55 -1.76
C GLU A 177 -17.85 -6.64 -0.82
N ASP A 178 -17.16 -7.21 0.17
CA ASP A 178 -16.50 -6.45 1.23
C ASP A 178 -14.98 -6.40 1.12
N PRO A 179 -14.36 -5.20 1.02
CA PRO A 179 -12.91 -5.06 0.93
C PRO A 179 -12.17 -5.61 2.15
N PHE A 180 -12.66 -5.38 3.37
CA PHE A 180 -11.94 -5.76 4.60
C PHE A 180 -11.82 -7.29 4.72
N LEU A 181 -12.94 -8.00 4.54
CA LEU A 181 -12.95 -9.46 4.50
C LEU A 181 -12.15 -9.99 3.30
N GLY A 182 -12.31 -9.37 2.13
CA GLY A 182 -11.55 -9.72 0.93
C GLY A 182 -10.03 -9.63 1.15
N GLY A 183 -9.54 -8.58 1.81
CA GLY A 183 -8.13 -8.42 2.17
C GLY A 183 -7.64 -9.47 3.15
N ALA A 184 -8.42 -9.79 4.20
CA ALA A 184 -8.06 -10.85 5.14
C ALA A 184 -7.95 -12.22 4.45
N ILE A 185 -8.87 -12.52 3.53
CA ILE A 185 -8.85 -13.76 2.75
C ILE A 185 -7.68 -13.80 1.77
N ALA A 186 -7.38 -12.68 1.10
CA ALA A 186 -6.23 -12.56 0.20
C ALA A 186 -4.92 -12.91 0.93
N GLN A 187 -4.71 -12.36 2.13
CA GLN A 187 -3.54 -12.67 2.97
C GLN A 187 -3.50 -14.15 3.35
N ALA A 188 -4.61 -14.72 3.84
CA ALA A 188 -4.70 -16.13 4.24
C ALA A 188 -4.37 -17.09 3.07
N MET A 189 -4.86 -16.79 1.87
CA MET A 189 -4.57 -17.58 0.67
C MET A 189 -3.09 -17.48 0.27
N VAL A 190 -2.51 -16.27 0.23
CA VAL A 190 -1.10 -16.07 -0.09
C VAL A 190 -0.19 -16.80 0.90
N TYR A 191 -0.46 -16.71 2.20
CA TYR A 191 0.28 -17.43 3.23
C TYR A 191 0.14 -18.95 3.10
N GLY A 192 -1.07 -19.44 2.80
CA GLY A 192 -1.29 -20.87 2.59
C GLY A 192 -0.49 -21.43 1.41
N TYR A 193 -0.41 -20.70 0.29
CA TYR A 193 0.35 -21.13 -0.87
C TYR A 193 1.88 -21.00 -0.67
N GLN A 194 2.33 -19.81 -0.27
CA GLN A 194 3.74 -19.43 -0.31
C GLN A 194 4.49 -19.69 1.00
N GLY A 195 3.77 -19.87 2.11
CA GLY A 195 4.32 -19.91 3.46
C GLY A 195 3.97 -18.64 4.27
N ALA A 196 3.72 -18.81 5.57
CA ALA A 196 3.27 -17.72 6.45
C ALA A 196 4.42 -16.78 6.91
N ASN A 197 5.66 -17.27 6.97
CA ASN A 197 6.81 -16.41 7.29
C ASN A 197 7.33 -15.75 6.02
N GLN A 198 7.06 -14.46 5.83
CA GLN A 198 7.50 -13.70 4.64
C GLN A 198 9.02 -13.76 4.41
N GLN A 199 9.84 -13.90 5.47
CA GLN A 199 11.31 -14.00 5.33
C GLN A 199 11.78 -15.35 4.75
N ASP A 200 10.93 -16.37 4.81
CA ASP A 200 11.23 -17.75 4.43
C ASP A 200 10.25 -18.33 3.38
N GLN A 201 9.41 -17.49 2.78
CA GLN A 201 8.45 -17.90 1.75
C GLN A 201 9.13 -18.63 0.57
N LEU A 202 8.42 -19.60 0.00
CA LEU A 202 8.81 -20.37 -1.19
C LEU A 202 10.05 -21.26 -1.03
N ARG A 203 10.54 -21.49 0.19
CA ARG A 203 11.72 -22.33 0.43
C ARG A 203 11.39 -23.82 0.38
N ARG A 204 10.24 -24.22 0.91
CA ARG A 204 9.85 -25.65 0.95
C ARG A 204 9.43 -26.14 -0.44
N ASN A 205 9.53 -27.44 -0.67
CA ASN A 205 9.07 -28.06 -1.92
C ASN A 205 7.57 -28.34 -1.96
N ASP A 206 6.85 -28.04 -0.87
CA ASP A 206 5.39 -28.05 -0.82
C ASP A 206 4.77 -26.66 -0.86
N GLU A 207 5.59 -25.60 -0.97
CA GLU A 207 5.22 -24.21 -1.20
C GLU A 207 5.29 -23.85 -2.69
N ILE A 208 4.28 -23.11 -3.18
CA ILE A 208 4.20 -22.66 -4.58
C ILE A 208 3.98 -21.16 -4.61
N MET A 209 4.39 -20.52 -5.71
CA MET A 209 4.14 -19.10 -5.91
C MET A 209 2.64 -18.84 -6.11
N ALA A 210 2.12 -17.78 -5.48
CA ALA A 210 0.76 -17.31 -5.66
C ALA A 210 0.70 -16.17 -6.70
N CYS A 211 -0.49 -15.91 -7.21
CA CYS A 211 -0.78 -14.87 -8.19
C CYS A 211 -2.11 -14.20 -7.85
N VAL A 212 -2.06 -12.98 -7.33
CA VAL A 212 -3.30 -12.23 -7.06
C VAL A 212 -3.92 -11.78 -8.39
N LYS A 213 -5.23 -12.02 -8.55
CA LYS A 213 -5.97 -11.70 -9.78
C LYS A 213 -7.39 -11.16 -9.50
N HIS A 214 -7.99 -10.39 -10.41
CA HIS A 214 -7.46 -9.88 -11.68
C HIS A 214 -7.28 -8.37 -11.55
N PHE A 215 -6.03 -7.91 -11.61
CA PHE A 215 -5.69 -6.53 -11.30
C PHE A 215 -6.04 -5.61 -12.50
N ALA A 216 -7.05 -4.74 -12.41
CA ALA A 216 -7.93 -4.51 -11.27
C ALA A 216 -9.37 -4.22 -11.69
N LEU A 217 -10.26 -4.21 -10.68
CA LEU A 217 -11.66 -3.73 -10.77
C LEU A 217 -12.60 -4.61 -11.59
N TYR A 218 -12.15 -5.78 -12.01
CA TYR A 218 -12.83 -6.62 -12.98
C TYR A 218 -14.26 -7.01 -12.57
N GLY A 219 -14.51 -7.19 -11.27
CA GLY A 219 -15.83 -7.48 -10.72
C GLY A 219 -16.88 -6.38 -10.88
N ALA A 220 -16.52 -5.22 -11.45
CA ALA A 220 -17.40 -4.11 -11.75
C ALA A 220 -17.84 -4.02 -13.23
N GLY A 221 -17.59 -5.05 -14.04
CA GLY A 221 -17.99 -5.09 -15.45
C GLY A 221 -19.46 -4.73 -15.64
N GLU A 222 -19.74 -3.80 -16.56
CA GLU A 222 -21.08 -3.26 -16.78
C GLU A 222 -22.13 -4.36 -16.99
N ALA A 223 -23.28 -4.19 -16.35
CA ALA A 223 -24.41 -5.14 -16.34
C ALA A 223 -24.06 -6.54 -15.81
N GLY A 224 -22.94 -6.68 -15.10
CA GLY A 224 -22.42 -7.96 -14.61
C GLY A 224 -22.15 -8.95 -15.75
N ARG A 225 -21.89 -8.43 -16.95
CA ARG A 225 -21.47 -9.24 -18.09
C ARG A 225 -19.96 -9.33 -18.09
N ASP A 226 -19.46 -10.55 -18.19
CA ASP A 226 -18.03 -10.81 -18.18
C ASP A 226 -17.27 -10.02 -19.27
N TYR A 227 -16.04 -9.63 -18.98
CA TYR A 227 -15.12 -8.84 -19.84
C TYR A 227 -15.58 -7.42 -20.20
N ASN A 228 -16.77 -7.00 -19.79
CA ASN A 228 -17.37 -5.74 -20.22
C ASN A 228 -16.65 -4.52 -19.62
N THR A 229 -16.96 -3.33 -20.15
CA THR A 229 -16.41 -2.04 -19.69
C THR A 229 -16.50 -1.86 -18.17
N VAL A 230 -15.45 -1.28 -17.58
CA VAL A 230 -15.41 -0.85 -16.18
C VAL A 230 -15.07 0.63 -16.13
N ASP A 231 -15.86 1.39 -15.37
CA ASP A 231 -15.62 2.81 -15.09
C ASP A 231 -15.98 3.13 -13.63
N MET A 232 -15.13 3.89 -12.97
CA MET A 232 -15.41 4.46 -11.65
C MET A 232 -14.40 5.55 -11.28
N SER A 233 -14.73 6.38 -10.30
CA SER A 233 -13.78 7.36 -9.76
C SER A 233 -12.65 6.69 -8.97
N ARG A 234 -11.47 7.35 -8.92
CA ARG A 234 -10.35 6.92 -8.08
C ARG A 234 -10.75 6.78 -6.61
N ASN A 235 -11.58 7.68 -6.09
CA ASN A 235 -12.09 7.58 -4.72
C ASN A 235 -12.84 6.26 -4.46
N ARG A 236 -13.66 5.80 -5.41
CA ARG A 236 -14.33 4.49 -5.32
C ARG A 236 -13.33 3.34 -5.44
N MET A 237 -12.38 3.40 -6.37
CA MET A 237 -11.36 2.35 -6.53
C MET A 237 -10.68 2.07 -5.18
N PHE A 238 -10.10 3.09 -4.55
CA PHE A 238 -9.30 2.91 -3.33
C PHE A 238 -10.14 2.57 -2.10
N ASN A 239 -11.30 3.20 -1.90
CA ASN A 239 -12.12 2.92 -0.71
C ASN A 239 -12.92 1.61 -0.82
N GLU A 240 -13.27 1.16 -2.03
CA GLU A 240 -14.31 0.15 -2.21
C GLU A 240 -13.84 -1.10 -3.00
N PHE A 241 -12.68 -1.08 -3.69
CA PHE A 241 -12.26 -2.20 -4.55
C PHE A 241 -10.78 -2.60 -4.39
N MET A 242 -9.86 -1.68 -4.12
CA MET A 242 -8.42 -1.93 -4.26
C MET A 242 -7.79 -2.70 -3.10
N TYR A 243 -8.34 -2.59 -1.89
CA TYR A 243 -7.70 -3.10 -0.68
C TYR A 243 -7.36 -4.61 -0.72
N PRO A 244 -8.18 -5.52 -1.28
CA PRO A 244 -7.79 -6.93 -1.39
C PRO A 244 -6.53 -7.19 -2.22
N TYR A 245 -6.29 -6.40 -3.27
CA TYR A 245 -5.05 -6.51 -4.06
C TYR A 245 -3.84 -5.99 -3.28
N GLU A 246 -3.99 -4.83 -2.62
CA GLU A 246 -2.96 -4.24 -1.75
C GLU A 246 -2.58 -5.22 -0.63
N ALA A 247 -3.57 -5.82 0.04
CA ALA A 247 -3.36 -6.80 1.10
C ALA A 247 -2.60 -8.05 0.62
N ALA A 248 -2.81 -8.48 -0.63
CA ALA A 248 -2.03 -9.57 -1.23
C ALA A 248 -0.57 -9.18 -1.49
N VAL A 249 -0.34 -7.94 -1.96
CA VAL A 249 1.01 -7.38 -2.14
C VAL A 249 1.75 -7.28 -0.81
N GLU A 250 1.10 -6.74 0.24
CA GLU A 250 1.64 -6.67 1.60
C GLU A 250 1.94 -8.05 2.21
N ALA A 251 1.21 -9.10 1.79
CA ALA A 251 1.47 -10.49 2.18
C ALA A 251 2.67 -11.13 1.47
N GLY A 252 3.28 -10.41 0.51
CA GLY A 252 4.43 -10.88 -0.27
C GLY A 252 4.06 -11.75 -1.47
N VAL A 253 2.86 -11.60 -2.06
CA VAL A 253 2.48 -12.38 -3.26
C VAL A 253 3.55 -12.30 -4.35
N GLY A 254 3.93 -13.43 -4.94
CA GLY A 254 5.05 -13.48 -5.88
C GLY A 254 4.75 -12.96 -7.29
N SER A 255 3.47 -12.86 -7.65
CA SER A 255 3.02 -12.39 -8.97
C SER A 255 1.63 -11.74 -8.94
N VAL A 256 1.32 -10.94 -9.96
CA VAL A 256 0.01 -10.30 -10.16
C VAL A 256 -0.46 -10.59 -11.58
N MET A 257 -1.75 -10.91 -11.77
CA MET A 257 -2.34 -11.08 -13.11
C MET A 257 -3.14 -9.84 -13.49
N ALA A 258 -2.82 -9.24 -14.65
CA ALA A 258 -3.58 -8.11 -15.19
C ALA A 258 -4.96 -8.56 -15.72
N SER A 259 -6.00 -7.79 -15.44
CA SER A 259 -7.38 -8.07 -15.86
C SER A 259 -7.66 -7.78 -17.34
N PHE A 260 -8.81 -8.28 -17.80
CA PHE A 260 -9.33 -8.06 -19.16
C PHE A 260 -9.92 -6.66 -19.37
N ASN A 261 -10.63 -6.11 -18.39
CA ASN A 261 -11.39 -4.88 -18.56
C ASN A 261 -10.51 -3.64 -18.79
N GLU A 262 -11.12 -2.61 -19.37
CA GLU A 262 -10.56 -1.26 -19.36
C GLU A 262 -10.75 -0.56 -18.01
N ILE A 263 -9.88 0.41 -17.74
CA ILE A 263 -10.00 1.38 -16.64
C ILE A 263 -9.59 2.73 -17.20
N ASP A 264 -10.42 3.75 -17.02
CA ASP A 264 -10.24 5.09 -17.61
C ASP A 264 -10.01 5.03 -19.14
N GLY A 265 -10.69 4.09 -19.83
CA GLY A 265 -10.59 3.88 -21.28
C GLY A 265 -9.33 3.13 -21.77
N ILE A 266 -8.52 2.59 -20.86
CA ILE A 266 -7.30 1.83 -21.21
C ILE A 266 -7.42 0.41 -20.64
N PRO A 267 -7.29 -0.66 -21.46
CA PRO A 267 -7.23 -2.04 -20.98
C PRO A 267 -6.20 -2.18 -19.86
N ALA A 268 -6.53 -2.87 -18.77
CA ALA A 268 -5.64 -2.97 -17.60
C ALA A 268 -4.23 -3.47 -17.96
N THR A 269 -4.16 -4.42 -18.90
CA THR A 269 -2.90 -4.95 -19.46
C THR A 269 -2.00 -3.87 -20.11
N GLY A 270 -2.57 -2.79 -20.64
CA GLY A 270 -1.86 -1.64 -21.20
C GLY A 270 -1.81 -0.42 -20.27
N ASN A 271 -2.32 -0.50 -19.04
CA ASN A 271 -2.50 0.64 -18.16
C ASN A 271 -1.27 0.87 -17.25
N LYS A 272 -0.42 1.83 -17.64
CA LYS A 272 0.81 2.15 -16.89
C LYS A 272 0.54 2.70 -15.48
N TRP A 273 -0.50 3.54 -15.33
CA TRP A 273 -0.85 4.08 -14.02
C TRP A 273 -1.12 2.94 -13.03
N LEU A 274 -1.88 1.93 -13.47
CA LEU A 274 -2.21 0.77 -12.65
C LEU A 274 -0.97 -0.09 -12.36
N LEU A 275 -0.28 -0.54 -13.41
CA LEU A 275 0.75 -1.58 -13.32
C LEU A 275 2.14 -1.07 -12.91
N SER A 276 2.37 0.24 -12.93
CA SER A 276 3.62 0.85 -12.50
C SER A 276 3.41 1.86 -11.39
N ASP A 277 2.64 2.91 -11.62
CA ASP A 277 2.57 4.04 -10.70
C ASP A 277 1.90 3.65 -9.37
N LEU A 278 0.80 2.88 -9.43
CA LEU A 278 0.12 2.34 -8.24
C LEU A 278 0.85 1.09 -7.72
N LEU A 279 0.87 0.00 -8.49
CA LEU A 279 1.33 -1.30 -8.01
C LEU A 279 2.79 -1.29 -7.51
N ARG A 280 3.70 -0.59 -8.21
CA ARG A 280 5.11 -0.49 -7.79
C ARG A 280 5.40 0.81 -7.06
N GLY A 281 4.94 1.94 -7.59
CA GLY A 281 5.26 3.25 -7.04
C GLY A 281 4.67 3.49 -5.65
N GLN A 282 3.40 3.11 -5.43
CA GLN A 282 2.73 3.30 -4.14
C GLN A 282 2.81 2.07 -3.24
N TRP A 283 2.63 0.86 -3.78
CA TRP A 283 2.58 -0.36 -2.98
C TRP A 283 3.91 -1.13 -2.88
N GLY A 284 4.95 -0.73 -3.62
CA GLY A 284 6.27 -1.34 -3.51
C GLY A 284 6.35 -2.79 -3.99
N PHE A 285 5.47 -3.23 -4.90
CA PHE A 285 5.47 -4.61 -5.39
C PHE A 285 6.77 -4.99 -6.13
N GLU A 286 7.48 -5.99 -5.61
CA GLU A 286 8.76 -6.48 -6.16
C GLU A 286 8.63 -7.69 -7.10
N GLY A 287 7.44 -8.29 -7.21
CA GLY A 287 7.21 -9.46 -8.06
C GLY A 287 7.06 -9.09 -9.55
N PHE A 288 6.49 -10.02 -10.33
CA PHE A 288 6.23 -9.82 -11.75
C PHE A 288 4.73 -9.80 -12.07
N VAL A 289 4.38 -9.11 -13.16
CA VAL A 289 3.02 -9.04 -13.69
C VAL A 289 2.89 -9.99 -14.90
N VAL A 290 1.93 -10.90 -14.85
CA VAL A 290 1.51 -11.73 -15.98
C VAL A 290 0.21 -11.18 -16.57
N THR A 291 -0.02 -11.33 -17.86
CA THR A 291 -1.35 -11.07 -18.45
C THR A 291 -2.33 -12.16 -18.08
N ASP A 292 -3.63 -11.88 -18.15
CA ASP A 292 -4.62 -12.95 -18.33
C ASP A 292 -4.49 -13.57 -19.75
N PHE A 293 -5.25 -14.63 -19.99
CA PHE A 293 -5.24 -15.42 -21.22
C PHE A 293 -5.43 -14.53 -22.45
N THR A 294 -4.43 -14.47 -23.35
CA THR A 294 -4.45 -13.62 -24.55
C THR A 294 -4.67 -12.12 -24.34
N GLY A 295 -4.55 -11.59 -23.11
CA GLY A 295 -4.88 -10.20 -22.78
C GLY A 295 -4.16 -9.14 -23.62
N ILE A 296 -2.92 -9.40 -24.07
CA ILE A 296 -2.22 -8.49 -25.01
C ILE A 296 -2.90 -8.45 -26.38
N ALA A 297 -3.25 -9.61 -26.96
CA ALA A 297 -3.90 -9.65 -28.28
C ALA A 297 -5.32 -9.09 -28.23
N GLU A 298 -6.03 -9.28 -27.12
CA GLU A 298 -7.39 -8.77 -26.94
C GLU A 298 -7.46 -7.24 -26.89
N MET A 299 -6.36 -6.56 -26.54
CA MET A 299 -6.26 -5.11 -26.69
C MET A 299 -6.45 -4.62 -28.14
N ILE A 300 -6.26 -5.49 -29.14
CA ILE A 300 -6.60 -5.17 -30.54
C ILE A 300 -8.12 -4.99 -30.69
N GLU A 301 -8.90 -5.88 -30.10
CA GLU A 301 -10.37 -5.82 -30.12
C GLU A 301 -10.90 -4.66 -29.26
N HIS A 302 -10.20 -4.31 -28.17
CA HIS A 302 -10.45 -3.05 -27.46
C HIS A 302 -10.18 -1.79 -28.32
N GLY A 303 -9.46 -1.92 -29.44
CA GLY A 303 -9.24 -0.82 -30.37
C GLY A 303 -8.04 0.07 -30.06
N VAL A 304 -7.07 -0.39 -29.25
CA VAL A 304 -5.91 0.44 -28.84
C VAL A 304 -4.66 0.25 -29.70
N GLY A 305 -4.70 -0.60 -30.73
CA GLY A 305 -3.65 -0.70 -31.75
C GLY A 305 -3.50 -2.10 -32.35
N ASP A 306 -2.50 -2.25 -33.23
CA ASP A 306 -2.09 -3.57 -33.74
C ASP A 306 -1.26 -4.35 -32.70
N LEU A 307 -1.01 -5.65 -32.97
CA LEU A 307 -0.30 -6.52 -32.03
C LEU A 307 1.07 -5.95 -31.58
N GLN A 308 1.82 -5.33 -32.49
CA GLN A 308 3.12 -4.74 -32.14
C GLN A 308 2.96 -3.54 -31.21
N THR A 309 1.98 -2.68 -31.48
CA THR A 309 1.68 -1.48 -30.69
C THR A 309 1.23 -1.86 -29.30
N VAL A 310 0.29 -2.78 -29.17
CA VAL A 310 -0.26 -3.18 -27.86
C VAL A 310 0.73 -4.02 -27.05
N SER A 311 1.60 -4.81 -27.71
CA SER A 311 2.71 -5.50 -27.03
C SER A 311 3.74 -4.52 -26.45
N ALA A 312 4.09 -3.48 -27.21
CA ALA A 312 4.99 -2.43 -26.71
C ALA A 312 4.33 -1.64 -25.56
N LEU A 313 3.03 -1.36 -25.67
CA LEU A 313 2.24 -0.70 -24.62
C LEU A 313 2.24 -1.51 -23.32
N ALA A 314 1.93 -2.81 -23.38
CA ALA A 314 1.90 -3.68 -22.20
C ALA A 314 3.25 -3.75 -21.48
N LEU A 315 4.34 -4.00 -22.22
CA LEU A 315 5.69 -4.07 -21.63
C LEU A 315 6.10 -2.72 -21.00
N ASN A 316 5.79 -1.58 -21.65
CA ASN A 316 6.09 -0.26 -21.12
C ASN A 316 5.17 0.13 -19.94
N ALA A 317 3.95 -0.41 -19.86
CA ALA A 317 3.03 -0.23 -18.75
C ALA A 317 3.50 -0.99 -17.49
N GLY A 318 4.23 -2.09 -17.68
CA GLY A 318 4.84 -2.86 -16.60
C GLY A 318 4.47 -4.34 -16.58
N VAL A 319 3.82 -4.87 -17.62
CA VAL A 319 3.62 -6.31 -17.82
C VAL A 319 4.97 -6.98 -18.08
N ASP A 320 5.22 -8.10 -17.41
CA ASP A 320 6.49 -8.81 -17.47
C ASP A 320 6.38 -10.19 -18.16
N MET A 321 5.19 -10.80 -18.22
CA MET A 321 4.97 -12.10 -18.86
C MET A 321 3.66 -12.14 -19.67
N ASP A 322 3.76 -12.57 -20.93
CA ASP A 322 2.70 -12.64 -21.92
C ASP A 322 2.11 -14.06 -21.99
N MET A 323 0.85 -14.19 -21.58
CA MET A 323 0.11 -15.44 -21.60
C MET A 323 -0.54 -15.66 -22.98
N VAL A 324 -0.06 -16.68 -23.69
CA VAL A 324 -0.60 -17.24 -24.95
C VAL A 324 -0.56 -16.33 -26.18
N SER A 325 -0.64 -15.01 -26.05
CA SER A 325 -0.84 -14.11 -27.21
C SER A 325 0.32 -14.14 -28.21
N GLU A 326 1.53 -14.50 -27.73
CA GLU A 326 2.79 -14.43 -28.47
C GLU A 326 3.10 -13.02 -29.02
N GLY A 327 2.46 -11.98 -28.50
CA GLY A 327 2.73 -10.59 -28.84
C GLY A 327 4.15 -10.17 -28.48
N PHE A 328 4.63 -10.57 -27.29
CA PHE A 328 5.99 -10.26 -26.87
C PHE A 328 7.05 -10.93 -27.75
N VAL A 329 6.96 -12.26 -27.91
CA VAL A 329 7.92 -13.04 -28.72
C VAL A 329 7.83 -12.69 -30.21
N GLY A 330 6.64 -12.37 -30.71
CA GLY A 330 6.41 -12.03 -32.11
C GLY A 330 6.84 -10.61 -32.51
N THR A 331 6.89 -9.65 -31.57
CA THR A 331 6.98 -8.23 -31.94
C THR A 331 8.06 -7.42 -31.23
N LEU A 332 8.53 -7.79 -30.03
CA LEU A 332 9.42 -6.92 -29.23
C LEU A 332 10.78 -6.68 -29.87
N MET A 333 11.34 -7.67 -30.57
CA MET A 333 12.60 -7.49 -31.31
C MET A 333 12.50 -6.35 -32.33
N LYS A 334 11.36 -6.26 -33.03
CA LYS A 334 11.09 -5.17 -33.98
C LYS A 334 10.88 -3.85 -33.24
N SER A 335 10.10 -3.84 -32.17
CA SER A 335 9.84 -2.64 -31.36
C SER A 335 11.10 -2.04 -30.72
N ILE A 336 12.08 -2.87 -30.35
CA ILE A 336 13.38 -2.40 -29.85
C ILE A 336 14.20 -1.76 -30.97
N LYS A 337 14.26 -2.39 -32.16
CA LYS A 337 14.95 -1.82 -33.33
C LYS A 337 14.34 -0.49 -33.77
N GLU A 338 13.03 -0.32 -33.59
CA GLU A 338 12.28 0.90 -33.90
C GLU A 338 12.27 1.94 -32.75
N GLY A 339 12.88 1.64 -31.61
CA GLY A 339 12.93 2.56 -30.45
C GLY A 339 11.62 2.72 -29.67
N LYS A 340 10.61 1.88 -29.95
CA LYS A 340 9.31 1.86 -29.23
C LYS A 340 9.41 1.23 -27.84
N VAL A 341 10.42 0.38 -27.63
CA VAL A 341 10.75 -0.27 -26.36
C VAL A 341 12.24 -0.09 -26.09
N ARG A 342 12.61 0.30 -24.87
CA ARG A 342 14.01 0.43 -24.45
C ARG A 342 14.55 -0.92 -23.98
N MET A 343 15.83 -1.19 -24.22
CA MET A 343 16.50 -2.39 -23.68
C MET A 343 16.44 -2.48 -22.15
N GLY A 344 16.45 -1.33 -21.45
CA GLY A 344 16.28 -1.28 -19.99
C GLY A 344 14.92 -1.84 -19.53
N THR A 345 13.84 -1.56 -20.27
CA THR A 345 12.50 -2.09 -19.98
C THR A 345 12.47 -3.61 -20.14
N LEU A 346 12.99 -4.14 -21.26
CA LEU A 346 13.11 -5.59 -21.48
C LEU A 346 13.96 -6.27 -20.39
N ASN A 347 15.09 -5.66 -20.02
CA ASN A 347 15.95 -6.19 -18.97
C ASN A 347 15.22 -6.26 -17.63
N THR A 348 14.42 -5.24 -17.29
CA THR A 348 13.66 -5.20 -16.04
C THR A 348 12.61 -6.32 -15.99
N ALA A 349 11.83 -6.49 -17.05
CA ALA A 349 10.85 -7.57 -17.15
C ALA A 349 11.51 -8.95 -17.06
N CYS A 350 12.59 -9.17 -17.83
CA CYS A 350 13.34 -10.42 -17.80
C CYS A 350 13.93 -10.71 -16.41
N ARG A 351 14.47 -9.70 -15.72
CA ARG A 351 15.02 -9.84 -14.37
C ARG A 351 13.98 -10.37 -13.40
N ARG A 352 12.79 -9.78 -13.37
CA ARG A 352 11.71 -10.18 -12.44
C ARG A 352 11.30 -11.64 -12.61
N ILE A 353 11.24 -12.15 -13.84
CA ILE A 353 10.97 -13.58 -14.09
C ILE A 353 12.10 -14.48 -13.56
N LEU A 354 13.35 -14.06 -13.73
CA LEU A 354 14.51 -14.79 -13.21
C LEU A 354 14.55 -14.74 -11.68
N GLU A 355 14.19 -13.62 -11.06
CA GLU A 355 14.05 -13.48 -9.60
C GLU A 355 12.97 -14.40 -9.04
N ALA A 356 11.81 -14.47 -9.69
CA ALA A 356 10.75 -15.41 -9.32
C ALA A 356 11.23 -16.86 -9.31
N LYS A 357 11.94 -17.28 -10.38
CA LYS A 357 12.55 -18.62 -10.49
C LYS A 357 13.62 -18.86 -9.42
N TYR A 358 14.40 -17.83 -9.10
CA TYR A 358 15.42 -17.89 -8.06
C TYR A 358 14.80 -18.04 -6.66
N LYS A 359 13.80 -17.22 -6.33
CA LYS A 359 13.05 -17.26 -5.06
C LYS A 359 12.36 -18.62 -4.86
N LEU A 360 11.87 -19.24 -5.93
CA LEU A 360 11.35 -20.61 -5.91
C LEU A 360 12.42 -21.70 -5.73
N GLY A 361 13.71 -21.37 -5.81
CA GLY A 361 14.82 -22.32 -5.71
C GLY A 361 15.05 -23.14 -6.99
N LEU A 362 14.48 -22.74 -8.13
CA LEU A 362 14.58 -23.52 -9.38
C LEU A 362 15.98 -23.49 -10.00
N PHE A 363 16.79 -22.45 -9.72
CA PHE A 363 18.19 -22.45 -10.12
C PHE A 363 19.07 -23.34 -9.23
N ASP A 364 18.66 -23.57 -7.98
CA ASP A 364 19.34 -24.51 -7.08
C ASP A 364 18.96 -25.96 -7.41
N ASN A 365 17.68 -26.20 -7.69
CA ASN A 365 17.18 -27.49 -8.16
C ASN A 365 16.02 -27.28 -9.15
N PRO A 366 16.26 -27.39 -10.47
CA PRO A 366 15.22 -27.27 -11.48
C PRO A 366 14.06 -28.26 -11.33
N TYR A 367 14.33 -29.38 -10.64
CA TYR A 367 13.40 -30.48 -10.41
C TYR A 367 12.82 -30.47 -9.00
N LYS A 368 12.86 -29.34 -8.28
CA LYS A 368 12.37 -29.18 -6.90
C LYS A 368 10.97 -29.77 -6.67
N TYR A 369 10.09 -29.60 -7.65
CA TYR A 369 8.69 -30.05 -7.61
C TYR A 369 8.45 -31.38 -8.36
N CYS A 370 9.50 -32.00 -8.93
CA CYS A 370 9.37 -33.14 -9.84
C CYS A 370 9.70 -34.49 -9.17
N ASP A 371 9.29 -34.70 -7.92
CA ASP A 371 9.42 -35.99 -7.24
C ASP A 371 8.23 -36.90 -7.59
N VAL A 372 8.47 -37.85 -8.48
CA VAL A 372 7.48 -38.82 -8.99
C VAL A 372 6.83 -39.70 -7.91
N ASN A 373 7.38 -39.73 -6.69
CA ASN A 373 6.79 -40.49 -5.58
C ASN A 373 5.78 -39.67 -4.76
N ARG A 374 5.84 -38.34 -4.81
CA ARG A 374 4.97 -37.47 -4.02
C ARG A 374 3.49 -37.57 -4.41
N PRO A 375 3.07 -37.69 -5.69
CA PRO A 375 1.66 -37.79 -6.02
C PRO A 375 0.93 -38.90 -5.24
N LYS A 376 1.56 -40.08 -5.12
CA LYS A 376 1.00 -41.22 -4.38
C LYS A 376 0.90 -40.98 -2.87
N ARG A 377 1.76 -40.14 -2.30
CA ARG A 377 1.84 -39.85 -0.86
C ARG A 377 0.95 -38.67 -0.46
N ASP A 378 0.92 -37.63 -1.29
CA ASP A 378 0.47 -36.29 -0.89
C ASP A 378 -0.87 -35.89 -1.53
N ILE A 379 -1.30 -36.53 -2.63
CA ILE A 379 -2.49 -36.09 -3.38
C ILE A 379 -3.71 -36.93 -3.03
N PHE A 380 -4.84 -36.25 -2.78
CA PHE A 380 -6.15 -36.84 -2.50
C PHE A 380 -6.13 -37.80 -1.30
N THR A 381 -5.33 -37.46 -0.29
CA THR A 381 -5.19 -38.26 0.93
C THR A 381 -6.46 -38.20 1.77
N LYS A 382 -6.66 -39.19 2.64
CA LYS A 382 -7.77 -39.16 3.59
C LYS A 382 -7.75 -37.91 4.48
N GLU A 383 -6.57 -37.49 4.94
CA GLU A 383 -6.44 -36.30 5.80
C GLU A 383 -6.88 -35.02 5.07
N HIS A 384 -6.48 -34.86 3.81
CA HIS A 384 -6.89 -33.72 2.99
C HIS A 384 -8.40 -33.72 2.77
N ARG A 385 -8.97 -34.87 2.42
CA ARG A 385 -10.41 -35.03 2.22
C ARG A 385 -11.22 -34.78 3.50
N ASP A 386 -10.77 -35.29 4.63
CA ASP A 386 -11.41 -35.03 5.93
C ASP A 386 -11.39 -33.52 6.26
N ALA A 387 -10.30 -32.81 5.93
CA ALA A 387 -10.22 -31.36 6.06
C ALA A 387 -11.20 -30.64 5.10
N ALA A 388 -11.29 -31.08 3.84
CA ALA A 388 -12.23 -30.53 2.86
C ALA A 388 -13.69 -30.72 3.28
N ARG A 389 -14.05 -31.91 3.79
CA ARG A 389 -15.38 -32.19 4.35
C ARG A 389 -15.73 -31.25 5.49
N ARG A 390 -14.82 -31.08 6.46
CA ARG A 390 -15.03 -30.17 7.60
C ARG A 390 -15.24 -28.73 7.13
N ILE A 391 -14.34 -28.23 6.28
CA ILE A 391 -14.39 -26.84 5.79
C ILE A 391 -15.64 -26.61 4.94
N ALA A 392 -16.06 -27.60 4.15
CA ALA A 392 -17.32 -27.54 3.41
C ALA A 392 -18.53 -27.39 4.35
N ALA A 393 -18.62 -28.21 5.40
CA ALA A 393 -19.72 -28.09 6.36
C ALA A 393 -19.73 -26.72 7.09
N GLU A 394 -18.54 -26.16 7.36
CA GLU A 394 -18.40 -24.81 7.95
C GLU A 394 -18.76 -23.66 6.99
N SER A 395 -18.74 -23.91 5.67
CA SER A 395 -19.03 -22.93 4.62
C SER A 395 -20.53 -22.73 4.35
N PHE A 396 -21.36 -23.71 4.72
CA PHE A 396 -22.78 -23.69 4.40
C PHE A 396 -23.52 -22.64 5.22
N VAL A 397 -24.44 -21.97 4.54
CA VAL A 397 -25.23 -20.87 5.12
C VAL A 397 -26.66 -21.33 5.25
N LEU A 398 -27.13 -21.46 6.49
CA LEU A 398 -28.54 -21.72 6.76
C LEU A 398 -29.33 -20.42 6.56
N LEU A 399 -30.11 -20.33 5.49
CA LEU A 399 -30.85 -19.11 5.15
C LEU A 399 -32.19 -19.04 5.87
N LYS A 400 -32.83 -20.20 6.05
CA LYS A 400 -34.13 -20.35 6.71
C LYS A 400 -34.25 -21.71 7.37
N ASN A 401 -34.94 -21.80 8.51
CA ASN A 401 -35.26 -23.07 9.18
C ASN A 401 -36.51 -22.96 10.06
N ASP A 402 -37.64 -22.66 9.43
CA ASP A 402 -38.93 -22.57 10.12
C ASP A 402 -39.34 -23.93 10.69
N ALA A 403 -40.05 -23.91 11.82
CA ALA A 403 -40.50 -25.11 12.55
C ALA A 403 -39.39 -26.10 12.98
N GLY A 404 -38.10 -25.74 12.81
CA GLY A 404 -36.97 -26.58 13.19
C GLY A 404 -36.90 -27.89 12.40
N VAL A 405 -37.15 -27.84 11.08
CA VAL A 405 -37.05 -29.03 10.20
C VAL A 405 -35.62 -29.59 10.22
N LEU A 406 -34.62 -28.72 10.18
CA LEU A 406 -33.22 -29.10 10.36
C LEU A 406 -32.78 -28.93 11.83
N PRO A 407 -31.95 -29.85 12.36
CA PRO A 407 -31.43 -31.05 11.70
C PRO A 407 -32.49 -32.17 11.58
N LEU A 408 -32.39 -32.96 10.51
CA LEU A 408 -33.21 -34.12 10.22
C LEU A 408 -32.98 -35.24 11.24
N LYS A 409 -34.03 -36.01 11.51
CA LYS A 409 -33.92 -37.22 12.34
C LYS A 409 -33.16 -38.31 11.58
N LYS A 410 -32.26 -39.02 12.27
CA LYS A 410 -31.52 -40.18 11.74
C LYS A 410 -32.37 -41.46 11.74
N GLN A 411 -33.61 -41.38 11.25
CA GLN A 411 -34.55 -42.49 11.08
C GLN A 411 -35.54 -42.19 9.95
N GLY A 412 -36.28 -43.21 9.49
CA GLY A 412 -37.35 -43.05 8.50
C GLY A 412 -36.83 -43.04 7.06
N THR A 413 -37.59 -42.40 6.16
CA THR A 413 -37.28 -42.28 4.74
C THR A 413 -37.03 -40.83 4.34
N VAL A 414 -35.89 -40.57 3.69
CA VAL A 414 -35.55 -39.26 3.11
C VAL A 414 -35.54 -39.41 1.58
N ALA A 415 -36.29 -38.56 0.89
CA ALA A 415 -36.26 -38.47 -0.58
C ALA A 415 -35.31 -37.36 -1.03
N VAL A 416 -34.27 -37.70 -1.78
CA VAL A 416 -33.40 -36.75 -2.46
C VAL A 416 -33.95 -36.53 -3.86
N ILE A 417 -34.46 -35.33 -4.15
CA ILE A 417 -35.15 -35.03 -5.41
C ILE A 417 -34.56 -33.79 -6.05
N GLY A 418 -34.28 -33.85 -7.35
CA GLY A 418 -33.80 -32.70 -8.13
C GLY A 418 -32.61 -33.03 -9.02
N PRO A 419 -32.32 -32.20 -10.04
CA PRO A 419 -31.26 -32.45 -11.01
C PRO A 419 -29.86 -32.53 -10.38
N LEU A 420 -29.66 -31.93 -9.20
CA LEU A 420 -28.39 -31.95 -8.47
C LEU A 420 -28.32 -33.04 -7.38
N GLY A 421 -29.38 -33.84 -7.24
CA GLY A 421 -29.45 -34.90 -6.24
C GLY A 421 -28.53 -36.09 -6.54
N ASN A 422 -28.25 -36.39 -7.81
CA ASN A 422 -27.40 -37.51 -8.21
C ASN A 422 -26.43 -37.16 -9.36
N THR A 423 -25.66 -36.09 -9.18
CA THR A 423 -24.54 -35.72 -10.08
C THR A 423 -23.24 -35.68 -9.29
N ARG A 424 -22.18 -36.29 -9.82
CA ARG A 424 -20.83 -36.29 -9.22
C ARG A 424 -20.03 -35.09 -9.67
N SER A 425 -20.03 -34.86 -10.99
CA SER A 425 -19.20 -33.87 -11.68
C SER A 425 -19.51 -32.41 -11.34
N ASN A 426 -20.71 -32.11 -10.82
CA ASN A 426 -21.09 -30.75 -10.42
C ASN A 426 -20.79 -30.45 -8.95
N MET A 427 -20.65 -31.46 -8.08
CA MET A 427 -20.33 -31.27 -6.65
C MET A 427 -19.10 -30.37 -6.38
N PRO A 428 -17.99 -30.47 -7.14
CA PRO A 428 -16.81 -29.66 -6.85
C PRO A 428 -17.00 -28.18 -7.18
N GLY A 429 -17.92 -27.82 -8.08
CA GLY A 429 -18.04 -26.45 -8.60
C GLY A 429 -17.16 -26.19 -9.82
N THR A 430 -17.28 -24.97 -10.36
CA THR A 430 -16.44 -24.49 -11.48
C THR A 430 -15.00 -24.29 -11.00
N TRP A 431 -14.06 -23.99 -11.90
CA TRP A 431 -12.63 -23.78 -11.57
C TRP A 431 -11.93 -24.96 -10.88
N SER A 432 -12.47 -26.16 -11.08
CA SER A 432 -11.95 -27.43 -10.59
C SER A 432 -11.23 -28.19 -11.71
N VAL A 433 -10.21 -27.57 -12.33
CA VAL A 433 -9.59 -28.06 -13.58
C VAL A 433 -8.77 -29.35 -13.40
N ALA A 434 -8.18 -29.56 -12.21
CA ALA A 434 -7.42 -30.77 -11.89
C ALA A 434 -8.28 -31.86 -11.23
N ALA A 435 -9.57 -31.62 -10.99
CA ALA A 435 -10.45 -32.51 -10.26
C ALA A 435 -10.71 -33.87 -10.94
N ARG A 436 -10.97 -34.88 -10.12
CA ARG A 436 -11.42 -36.22 -10.52
C ARG A 436 -12.94 -36.31 -10.52
N LEU A 437 -13.58 -35.63 -11.48
CA LEU A 437 -15.02 -35.36 -11.50
C LEU A 437 -15.93 -36.58 -11.37
N ASN A 438 -15.48 -37.75 -11.80
CA ASN A 438 -16.25 -38.99 -11.75
C ASN A 438 -16.02 -39.80 -10.45
N ASP A 439 -15.01 -39.44 -9.65
CA ASP A 439 -14.63 -40.17 -8.43
C ASP A 439 -15.37 -39.67 -7.19
N TYR A 440 -15.92 -38.45 -7.25
CA TYR A 440 -16.61 -37.83 -6.11
C TYR A 440 -18.01 -38.41 -5.93
N PRO A 441 -18.50 -38.58 -4.70
CA PRO A 441 -19.87 -39.03 -4.46
C PRO A 441 -20.88 -37.93 -4.86
N SER A 442 -21.97 -38.33 -5.48
CA SER A 442 -23.15 -37.45 -5.58
C SER A 442 -23.81 -37.28 -4.20
N LEU A 443 -24.70 -36.29 -4.06
CA LEU A 443 -25.45 -36.11 -2.81
C LEU A 443 -26.20 -37.39 -2.40
N TYR A 444 -26.94 -38.01 -3.32
CA TYR A 444 -27.65 -39.27 -3.07
C TYR A 444 -26.70 -40.38 -2.62
N GLU A 445 -25.56 -40.55 -3.29
CA GLU A 445 -24.58 -41.59 -2.96
C GLU A 445 -23.99 -41.38 -1.56
N GLY A 446 -23.55 -40.15 -1.25
CA GLY A 446 -22.97 -39.82 0.05
C GLY A 446 -23.96 -39.98 1.21
N LEU A 447 -25.21 -39.50 1.06
CA LEU A 447 -26.24 -39.67 2.09
C LEU A 447 -26.60 -41.15 2.29
N LYS A 448 -26.70 -41.92 1.20
CA LYS A 448 -26.98 -43.36 1.26
C LYS A 448 -25.87 -44.13 1.96
N GLU A 449 -24.61 -43.77 1.72
CA GLU A 449 -23.47 -44.34 2.43
C GLU A 449 -23.50 -44.01 3.91
N MET A 450 -23.63 -42.72 4.27
CA MET A 450 -23.59 -42.25 5.66
C MET A 450 -24.71 -42.84 6.52
N MET A 451 -25.91 -43.02 5.94
CA MET A 451 -27.11 -43.43 6.67
C MET A 451 -27.48 -44.90 6.47
N ALA A 452 -26.59 -45.72 5.90
CA ALA A 452 -26.81 -47.14 5.69
C ALA A 452 -27.27 -47.84 7.00
N GLY A 453 -28.41 -48.53 6.91
CA GLY A 453 -29.03 -49.24 8.04
C GLY A 453 -29.76 -48.35 9.06
N LYS A 454 -29.84 -47.03 8.87
CA LYS A 454 -30.52 -46.08 9.78
C LYS A 454 -31.66 -45.33 9.10
N VAL A 455 -31.40 -44.75 7.93
CA VAL A 455 -32.37 -43.97 7.14
C VAL A 455 -32.45 -44.59 5.75
N ASN A 456 -33.67 -44.77 5.25
CA ASN A 456 -33.88 -45.17 3.86
C ASN A 456 -33.73 -43.93 2.96
N ILE A 457 -32.63 -43.85 2.21
CA ILE A 457 -32.41 -42.77 1.24
C ILE A 457 -32.94 -43.20 -0.12
N THR A 458 -33.89 -42.44 -0.65
CA THR A 458 -34.51 -42.65 -1.97
C THR A 458 -34.17 -41.49 -2.91
N TYR A 459 -34.27 -41.70 -4.22
CA TYR A 459 -33.90 -40.69 -5.22
C TYR A 459 -34.88 -40.64 -6.38
N ALA A 460 -35.12 -39.43 -6.89
CA ALA A 460 -35.71 -39.16 -8.21
C ALA A 460 -35.06 -37.93 -8.83
N LYS A 461 -34.91 -37.90 -10.17
CA LYS A 461 -34.36 -36.73 -10.87
C LYS A 461 -35.29 -35.52 -10.77
N GLY A 462 -36.60 -35.74 -10.92
CA GLY A 462 -37.66 -34.73 -10.73
C GLY A 462 -37.79 -33.72 -11.87
N SER A 463 -36.70 -33.11 -12.30
CA SER A 463 -36.67 -32.23 -13.47
C SER A 463 -35.31 -32.29 -14.17
N ASN A 464 -35.25 -31.75 -15.38
CA ASN A 464 -33.97 -31.34 -15.97
C ASN A 464 -33.44 -30.06 -15.28
N LEU A 465 -32.28 -29.56 -15.69
CA LEU A 465 -31.71 -28.34 -15.08
C LEU A 465 -32.58 -27.12 -15.39
N ILE A 466 -33.00 -27.01 -16.65
CA ILE A 466 -33.81 -25.91 -17.21
C ILE A 466 -34.61 -26.44 -18.41
N GLY A 467 -35.76 -25.85 -18.72
CA GLY A 467 -36.59 -26.29 -19.85
C GLY A 467 -35.84 -26.30 -21.19
N ASP A 468 -35.04 -25.26 -21.46
CA ASP A 468 -34.22 -25.13 -22.67
C ASP A 468 -33.01 -26.09 -22.68
N ALA A 469 -33.05 -27.10 -23.55
CA ALA A 469 -31.97 -28.09 -23.67
C ALA A 469 -30.64 -27.47 -24.14
N ALA A 470 -30.68 -26.46 -25.00
CA ALA A 470 -29.47 -25.77 -25.45
C ALA A 470 -28.84 -24.95 -24.33
N TYR A 471 -29.65 -24.44 -23.39
CA TYR A 471 -29.15 -23.82 -22.16
C TYR A 471 -28.46 -24.86 -21.29
N GLU A 472 -29.09 -25.99 -21.04
CA GLU A 472 -28.49 -27.04 -20.21
C GLU A 472 -27.15 -27.52 -20.78
N GLU A 473 -27.02 -27.66 -22.10
CA GLU A 473 -25.76 -28.07 -22.75
C GLU A 473 -24.62 -27.09 -22.44
N ARG A 474 -24.82 -25.78 -22.63
CA ARG A 474 -23.78 -24.78 -22.30
C ARG A 474 -23.56 -24.64 -20.79
N ALA A 475 -24.60 -24.81 -19.97
CA ALA A 475 -24.50 -24.77 -18.51
C ALA A 475 -23.81 -25.99 -17.89
N THR A 476 -23.65 -27.07 -18.65
CA THR A 476 -23.05 -28.34 -18.19
C THR A 476 -21.83 -28.74 -19.02
N MET A 477 -21.19 -27.73 -19.62
CA MET A 477 -19.98 -27.90 -20.40
C MET A 477 -18.81 -28.45 -19.57
N PHE A 478 -17.68 -28.69 -20.24
CA PHE A 478 -16.48 -29.27 -19.63
C PHE A 478 -16.70 -30.68 -19.02
N GLY A 479 -17.75 -31.41 -19.39
CA GLY A 479 -18.00 -32.75 -18.85
C GLY A 479 -18.81 -32.74 -17.55
N ARG A 480 -19.68 -31.74 -17.37
CA ARG A 480 -20.57 -31.59 -16.21
C ARG A 480 -22.01 -32.03 -16.51
N SER A 481 -22.20 -32.80 -17.57
CA SER A 481 -23.50 -33.28 -18.03
C SER A 481 -24.33 -33.88 -16.89
N LEU A 482 -25.62 -33.51 -16.87
CA LEU A 482 -26.62 -34.07 -15.96
C LEU A 482 -27.36 -35.26 -16.59
N ASN A 483 -26.83 -35.78 -17.71
CA ASN A 483 -27.41 -36.89 -18.47
C ASN A 483 -28.89 -36.64 -18.78
N ARG A 484 -29.18 -35.50 -19.43
CA ARG A 484 -30.52 -35.24 -19.98
C ARG A 484 -30.90 -36.35 -20.96
N ASP A 485 -32.08 -36.92 -20.77
CA ASP A 485 -32.63 -37.96 -21.63
C ASP A 485 -33.95 -37.50 -22.25
N ASN A 486 -34.65 -38.41 -22.94
CA ASN A 486 -35.87 -38.09 -23.67
C ASN A 486 -37.12 -38.04 -22.79
N ARG A 487 -37.02 -38.25 -21.47
CA ARG A 487 -38.17 -38.12 -20.57
C ARG A 487 -38.60 -36.66 -20.53
N THR A 488 -39.91 -36.47 -20.63
CA THR A 488 -40.57 -35.17 -20.49
C THR A 488 -40.51 -34.69 -19.05
N ASP A 489 -40.63 -33.38 -18.84
CA ASP A 489 -40.67 -32.82 -17.48
C ASP A 489 -41.85 -33.38 -16.67
N GLN A 490 -42.96 -33.73 -17.31
CA GLN A 490 -44.10 -34.39 -16.65
C GLN A 490 -43.74 -35.80 -16.17
N GLU A 491 -43.06 -36.62 -16.98
CA GLU A 491 -42.64 -37.96 -16.58
C GLU A 491 -41.64 -37.92 -15.41
N LEU A 492 -40.70 -36.97 -15.44
CA LEU A 492 -39.74 -36.74 -14.35
C LEU A 492 -40.44 -36.28 -13.07
N LEU A 493 -41.44 -35.40 -13.20
CA LEU A 493 -42.22 -34.89 -12.08
C LEU A 493 -43.08 -35.99 -11.44
N ASP A 494 -43.77 -36.79 -12.23
CA ASP A 494 -44.61 -37.90 -11.74
C ASP A 494 -43.78 -38.94 -10.98
N GLU A 495 -42.57 -39.25 -11.48
CA GLU A 495 -41.60 -40.10 -10.78
C GLU A 495 -41.21 -39.51 -9.42
N ALA A 496 -40.88 -38.21 -9.38
CA ALA A 496 -40.52 -37.52 -8.14
C ALA A 496 -41.67 -37.48 -7.13
N LEU A 497 -42.90 -37.20 -7.55
CA LEU A 497 -44.06 -37.19 -6.66
C LEU A 497 -44.35 -38.58 -6.07
N LYS A 498 -44.12 -39.65 -6.85
CA LYS A 498 -44.23 -41.03 -6.36
C LYS A 498 -43.17 -41.34 -5.30
N VAL A 499 -41.93 -40.89 -5.49
CA VAL A 499 -40.86 -41.05 -4.49
C VAL A 499 -41.15 -40.20 -3.24
N ALA A 500 -41.59 -38.96 -3.41
CA ALA A 500 -41.95 -38.04 -2.33
C ALA A 500 -43.08 -38.58 -1.45
N ALA A 501 -44.10 -39.23 -2.04
CA ALA A 501 -45.21 -39.82 -1.29
C ALA A 501 -44.76 -40.88 -0.27
N GLY A 502 -43.69 -41.63 -0.58
CA GLY A 502 -43.11 -42.65 0.29
C GLY A 502 -42.11 -42.13 1.34
N ALA A 503 -41.81 -40.84 1.34
CA ALA A 503 -40.82 -40.23 2.24
C ALA A 503 -41.45 -39.53 3.44
N ASP A 504 -40.68 -39.43 4.52
CA ASP A 504 -41.01 -38.64 5.71
C ASP A 504 -40.59 -37.17 5.54
N VAL A 505 -39.50 -36.93 4.81
CA VAL A 505 -38.96 -35.61 4.49
C VAL A 505 -38.32 -35.62 3.11
N ILE A 506 -38.41 -34.49 2.41
CA ILE A 506 -37.87 -34.29 1.07
C ILE A 506 -36.66 -33.36 1.17
N VAL A 507 -35.54 -33.77 0.61
CA VAL A 507 -34.36 -32.95 0.33
C VAL A 507 -34.40 -32.58 -1.15
N ALA A 508 -34.83 -31.35 -1.44
CA ALA A 508 -34.88 -30.81 -2.79
C ALA A 508 -33.49 -30.24 -3.15
N ALA A 509 -32.71 -31.00 -3.93
CA ALA A 509 -31.36 -30.65 -4.37
C ALA A 509 -31.43 -29.86 -5.68
N LEU A 510 -31.60 -28.54 -5.57
CA LEU A 510 -31.94 -27.63 -6.66
C LEU A 510 -30.94 -26.46 -6.74
N GLY A 511 -30.97 -25.74 -7.86
CA GLY A 511 -30.18 -24.54 -8.08
C GLY A 511 -29.46 -24.57 -9.43
N GLU A 512 -28.19 -24.22 -9.40
CA GLU A 512 -27.33 -24.10 -10.59
C GLU A 512 -26.51 -25.37 -10.85
N SER A 513 -26.19 -25.65 -12.12
CA SER A 513 -25.01 -26.48 -12.42
C SER A 513 -23.73 -25.68 -12.14
N SER A 514 -22.60 -26.37 -11.99
CA SER A 514 -21.33 -25.70 -11.63
C SER A 514 -20.92 -24.62 -12.63
N GLU A 515 -21.06 -24.89 -13.93
CA GLU A 515 -20.68 -23.98 -15.02
C GLU A 515 -21.79 -22.98 -15.41
N MET A 516 -22.84 -22.81 -14.58
CA MET A 516 -23.67 -21.60 -14.67
C MET A 516 -22.99 -20.40 -14.00
N SER A 517 -21.89 -20.63 -13.29
CA SER A 517 -21.00 -19.64 -12.68
C SER A 517 -19.57 -19.85 -13.20
N GLY A 518 -18.62 -19.05 -12.73
CA GLY A 518 -17.27 -19.00 -13.28
C GLY A 518 -17.17 -18.08 -14.48
N GLU A 519 -16.06 -18.19 -15.20
CA GLU A 519 -15.75 -17.34 -16.34
C GLU A 519 -16.74 -17.51 -17.50
N SER A 520 -17.06 -16.39 -18.16
CA SER A 520 -18.01 -16.28 -19.27
C SER A 520 -19.43 -16.78 -18.96
N SER A 521 -19.77 -16.92 -17.69
CA SER A 521 -21.02 -17.55 -17.23
C SER A 521 -21.94 -16.54 -16.55
N SER A 522 -22.18 -15.40 -17.21
CA SER A 522 -23.04 -14.33 -16.69
C SER A 522 -24.52 -14.65 -16.88
N ARG A 523 -25.36 -14.32 -15.89
CA ARG A 523 -26.81 -14.56 -15.91
C ARG A 523 -27.58 -13.25 -15.77
N THR A 524 -28.56 -13.03 -16.64
CA THR A 524 -29.48 -11.89 -16.53
C THR A 524 -30.67 -12.15 -15.61
N GLU A 525 -31.00 -13.42 -15.38
CA GLU A 525 -32.06 -13.88 -14.48
C GLU A 525 -31.46 -14.72 -13.37
N LEU A 526 -31.80 -14.41 -12.12
CA LEU A 526 -31.16 -14.96 -10.92
C LEU A 526 -32.10 -15.81 -10.05
N GLY A 527 -33.30 -16.16 -10.54
CA GLY A 527 -34.18 -17.12 -9.88
C GLY A 527 -33.71 -18.57 -10.05
N LEU A 528 -34.42 -19.49 -9.40
CA LEU A 528 -34.33 -20.91 -9.75
C LEU A 528 -34.77 -21.12 -11.21
N PRO A 529 -34.12 -22.02 -11.96
CA PRO A 529 -34.58 -22.41 -13.28
C PRO A 529 -36.05 -22.87 -13.28
N ASP A 530 -36.76 -22.55 -14.36
CA ASP A 530 -38.20 -22.72 -14.55
C ASP A 530 -38.76 -24.11 -14.13
N VAL A 531 -38.18 -25.18 -14.65
CA VAL A 531 -38.63 -26.56 -14.38
C VAL A 531 -38.29 -27.01 -12.95
N GLN A 532 -37.24 -26.46 -12.36
CA GLN A 532 -36.89 -26.74 -10.95
C GLN A 532 -37.83 -26.01 -9.99
N HIS A 533 -38.22 -24.78 -10.32
CA HIS A 533 -39.24 -24.04 -9.56
C HIS A 533 -40.59 -24.78 -9.60
N THR A 534 -41.00 -25.24 -10.79
CA THR A 534 -42.22 -26.06 -10.96
C THR A 534 -42.16 -27.35 -10.14
N LEU A 535 -41.02 -28.04 -10.14
CA LEU A 535 -40.79 -29.21 -9.29
C LEU A 535 -40.91 -28.86 -7.80
N LEU A 536 -40.27 -27.79 -7.33
CA LEU A 536 -40.30 -27.39 -5.92
C LEU A 536 -41.73 -27.08 -5.45
N GLU A 537 -42.51 -26.37 -6.26
CA GLU A 537 -43.92 -26.09 -5.99
C GLU A 537 -44.74 -27.39 -5.84
N ALA A 538 -44.54 -28.34 -6.75
CA ALA A 538 -45.21 -29.63 -6.69
C ALA A 538 -44.80 -30.46 -5.45
N LEU A 539 -43.52 -30.43 -5.06
CA LEU A 539 -43.04 -31.11 -3.86
C LEU A 539 -43.65 -30.51 -2.59
N LEU A 540 -43.77 -29.19 -2.50
CA LEU A 540 -44.44 -28.51 -1.38
C LEU A 540 -45.93 -28.87 -1.29
N LYS A 541 -46.62 -28.99 -2.43
CA LYS A 541 -48.04 -29.41 -2.51
C LYS A 541 -48.30 -30.81 -1.96
N THR A 542 -47.28 -31.65 -1.78
CA THR A 542 -47.42 -32.97 -1.13
C THR A 542 -47.74 -32.89 0.37
N GLY A 543 -47.50 -31.72 1.00
CA GLY A 543 -47.63 -31.54 2.44
C GLY A 543 -46.52 -32.17 3.28
N LYS A 544 -45.50 -32.78 2.65
CA LYS A 544 -44.31 -33.27 3.33
C LYS A 544 -43.38 -32.11 3.68
N PRO A 545 -42.61 -32.19 4.79
CA PRO A 545 -41.53 -31.24 5.03
C PRO A 545 -40.52 -31.26 3.88
N VAL A 546 -40.20 -30.08 3.33
CA VAL A 546 -39.21 -29.91 2.26
C VAL A 546 -38.04 -29.08 2.79
N VAL A 547 -36.83 -29.58 2.56
CA VAL A 547 -35.57 -28.85 2.75
C VAL A 547 -35.02 -28.54 1.36
N LEU A 548 -34.91 -27.25 1.03
CA LEU A 548 -34.18 -26.81 -0.16
C LEU A 548 -32.68 -26.83 0.15
N THR A 549 -31.98 -27.80 -0.43
CA THR A 549 -30.51 -27.84 -0.45
C THR A 549 -30.07 -27.14 -1.73
N LEU A 550 -29.72 -25.86 -1.59
CA LEU A 550 -29.46 -24.95 -2.70
C LEU A 550 -27.99 -24.98 -3.12
N PHE A 551 -27.74 -25.39 -4.36
CA PHE A 551 -26.42 -25.30 -4.98
C PHE A 551 -26.34 -24.07 -5.87
N THR A 552 -25.30 -23.26 -5.70
CA THR A 552 -25.12 -22.04 -6.49
C THR A 552 -23.69 -21.53 -6.41
N GLY A 553 -23.24 -20.83 -7.46
CA GLY A 553 -22.00 -20.08 -7.50
C GLY A 553 -22.15 -18.59 -7.17
N ARG A 554 -23.37 -18.11 -6.89
CA ARG A 554 -23.69 -16.68 -6.76
C ARG A 554 -24.88 -16.42 -5.83
N PRO A 555 -25.15 -15.16 -5.48
CA PRO A 555 -26.46 -14.77 -4.96
C PRO A 555 -27.59 -15.01 -5.97
N LEU A 556 -28.74 -15.48 -5.47
CA LEU A 556 -29.95 -15.72 -6.25
C LEU A 556 -31.13 -14.89 -5.70
N THR A 557 -32.14 -14.65 -6.54
CA THR A 557 -33.39 -13.98 -6.14
C THR A 557 -34.39 -15.04 -5.65
N LEU A 558 -34.54 -15.16 -4.33
CA LEU A 558 -35.21 -16.30 -3.67
C LEU A 558 -36.49 -15.92 -2.90
N ASN A 559 -37.19 -14.88 -3.35
CA ASN A 559 -38.36 -14.34 -2.63
C ASN A 559 -39.44 -15.41 -2.41
N TRP A 560 -39.75 -16.15 -3.47
CA TRP A 560 -40.78 -17.18 -3.43
C TRP A 560 -40.36 -18.35 -2.53
N GLU A 561 -39.10 -18.78 -2.63
CA GLU A 561 -38.55 -19.85 -1.82
C GLU A 561 -38.52 -19.47 -0.34
N GLN A 562 -38.13 -18.23 -0.01
CA GLN A 562 -38.16 -17.71 1.35
C GLN A 562 -39.58 -17.68 1.92
N GLU A 563 -40.61 -17.41 1.11
CA GLU A 563 -42.00 -17.42 1.56
C GLU A 563 -42.53 -18.83 1.79
N HIS A 564 -42.26 -19.77 0.88
CA HIS A 564 -42.96 -21.06 0.82
C HIS A 564 -42.18 -22.26 1.35
N VAL A 565 -40.84 -22.23 1.32
CA VAL A 565 -40.02 -23.37 1.76
C VAL A 565 -39.75 -23.29 3.27
N PRO A 566 -39.94 -24.37 4.05
CA PRO A 566 -39.67 -24.36 5.48
C PRO A 566 -38.19 -24.18 5.84
N ALA A 567 -37.28 -24.88 5.17
CA ALA A 567 -35.85 -24.82 5.42
C ALA A 567 -35.05 -24.66 4.14
N ILE A 568 -34.09 -23.74 4.14
CA ILE A 568 -33.23 -23.42 3.01
C ILE A 568 -31.78 -23.45 3.51
N LEU A 569 -31.01 -24.40 2.98
CA LEU A 569 -29.59 -24.52 3.24
C LEU A 569 -28.84 -24.21 1.95
N ASN A 570 -28.13 -23.07 1.92
CA ASN A 570 -27.22 -22.76 0.83
C ASN A 570 -25.91 -23.54 1.04
N VAL A 571 -25.65 -24.48 0.14
CA VAL A 571 -24.47 -25.35 0.18
C VAL A 571 -23.42 -24.94 -0.84
N TRP A 572 -23.68 -23.84 -1.59
CA TRP A 572 -22.81 -23.38 -2.67
C TRP A 572 -22.45 -24.53 -3.61
N PHE A 573 -21.17 -24.67 -3.95
CA PHE A 573 -20.57 -25.95 -4.34
C PHE A 573 -19.49 -26.29 -3.32
N GLY A 574 -19.71 -27.37 -2.55
CA GLY A 574 -18.91 -27.70 -1.37
C GLY A 574 -17.62 -28.48 -1.64
N GLY A 575 -17.26 -28.74 -2.90
CA GLY A 575 -16.03 -29.45 -3.22
C GLY A 575 -16.19 -30.97 -3.37
N SER A 576 -15.07 -31.70 -3.31
CA SER A 576 -15.04 -33.15 -3.59
C SER A 576 -15.77 -33.98 -2.54
N GLU A 577 -15.86 -33.46 -1.31
CA GLU A 577 -16.53 -34.11 -0.19
C GLU A 577 -17.89 -33.47 0.14
N ALA A 578 -18.46 -32.67 -0.77
CA ALA A 578 -19.69 -31.92 -0.56
C ALA A 578 -20.85 -32.81 -0.06
N ALA A 579 -21.06 -33.98 -0.69
CA ALA A 579 -22.14 -34.89 -0.30
C ALA A 579 -22.09 -35.29 1.19
N TYR A 580 -20.89 -35.54 1.71
CA TYR A 580 -20.69 -35.92 3.10
C TYR A 580 -20.89 -34.74 4.05
N ALA A 581 -20.33 -33.58 3.70
CA ALA A 581 -20.51 -32.36 4.46
C ALA A 581 -21.99 -31.94 4.54
N ILE A 582 -22.73 -32.08 3.43
CA ILE A 582 -24.17 -31.80 3.40
C ILE A 582 -24.89 -32.78 4.32
N GLY A 583 -24.52 -34.06 4.31
CA GLY A 583 -25.04 -35.04 5.27
C GLY A 583 -24.77 -34.67 6.73
N ASP A 584 -23.57 -34.19 7.04
CA ASP A 584 -23.21 -33.78 8.40
C ASP A 584 -24.10 -32.65 8.91
N VAL A 585 -24.38 -31.66 8.05
CA VAL A 585 -25.27 -30.55 8.41
C VAL A 585 -26.72 -31.03 8.45
N LEU A 586 -27.23 -31.66 7.39
CA LEU A 586 -28.62 -32.13 7.32
C LEU A 586 -29.01 -32.99 8.52
N PHE A 587 -28.12 -33.85 9.02
CA PHE A 587 -28.42 -34.74 10.16
C PHE A 587 -27.85 -34.26 11.50
N GLY A 588 -27.33 -33.02 11.57
CA GLY A 588 -26.94 -32.36 12.81
C GLY A 588 -25.63 -32.84 13.46
N ASP A 589 -24.77 -33.51 12.70
CA ASP A 589 -23.38 -33.78 13.12
C ASP A 589 -22.53 -32.51 13.11
N VAL A 590 -22.88 -31.54 12.25
CA VAL A 590 -22.34 -30.18 12.25
C VAL A 590 -23.48 -29.17 12.33
N ASN A 591 -23.38 -28.19 13.22
CA ASN A 591 -24.27 -27.05 13.26
C ASN A 591 -23.79 -25.98 12.25
N PRO A 592 -24.62 -25.55 11.28
CA PRO A 592 -24.21 -24.55 10.30
C PRO A 592 -23.83 -23.24 10.98
N SER A 593 -22.73 -22.65 10.50
CA SER A 593 -22.15 -21.42 11.05
C SER A 593 -21.67 -20.44 9.98
N GLY A 594 -21.93 -20.74 8.70
CA GLY A 594 -21.55 -19.86 7.62
C GLY A 594 -22.37 -18.58 7.60
N LYS A 595 -21.75 -17.48 7.19
CA LYS A 595 -22.38 -16.16 7.01
C LYS A 595 -22.11 -15.64 5.60
N LEU A 596 -23.13 -15.12 4.92
CA LEU A 596 -23.02 -14.57 3.56
C LEU A 596 -21.95 -13.47 3.48
N THR A 597 -21.15 -13.50 2.41
CA THR A 597 -20.16 -12.47 2.09
C THR A 597 -20.60 -11.57 0.91
N MET A 598 -21.75 -11.89 0.31
CA MET A 598 -22.39 -11.11 -0.73
C MET A 598 -23.89 -11.06 -0.52
N THR A 599 -24.49 -9.92 -0.79
CA THR A 599 -25.90 -9.60 -0.61
C THR A 599 -26.77 -10.38 -1.59
N PHE A 600 -27.89 -10.94 -1.10
CA PHE A 600 -28.90 -11.60 -1.93
C PHE A 600 -30.04 -10.62 -2.23
N PRO A 601 -30.17 -10.13 -3.48
CA PRO A 601 -31.22 -9.18 -3.84
C PRO A 601 -32.60 -9.86 -3.93
N LYS A 602 -33.66 -9.06 -3.83
CA LYS A 602 -35.03 -9.52 -4.07
C LYS A 602 -35.33 -9.69 -5.55
N ASN A 603 -34.76 -8.84 -6.39
CA ASN A 603 -34.83 -8.97 -7.84
C ASN A 603 -33.60 -8.33 -8.51
N VAL A 604 -33.40 -8.65 -9.79
CA VAL A 604 -32.28 -8.13 -10.60
C VAL A 604 -32.34 -6.60 -10.77
N GLY A 605 -33.53 -6.00 -10.68
CA GLY A 605 -33.73 -4.56 -10.79
C GLY A 605 -33.15 -3.74 -9.63
N GLN A 606 -32.81 -4.37 -8.50
CA GLN A 606 -32.12 -3.73 -7.39
C GLN A 606 -30.60 -3.64 -7.59
N ILE A 607 -30.02 -4.37 -8.57
CA ILE A 607 -28.57 -4.45 -8.75
C ILE A 607 -28.02 -3.13 -9.32
N PRO A 608 -26.92 -2.57 -8.76
CA PRO A 608 -26.14 -3.10 -7.64
C PRO A 608 -26.75 -2.81 -6.26
N LEU A 609 -26.80 -3.83 -5.40
CA LEU A 609 -27.26 -3.74 -4.00
C LEU A 609 -26.18 -4.29 -3.06
N PHE A 610 -25.77 -3.52 -2.06
CA PHE A 610 -24.63 -3.84 -1.19
C PHE A 610 -24.73 -3.09 0.14
N TYR A 611 -24.15 -3.67 1.21
CA TYR A 611 -24.38 -3.20 2.59
C TYR A 611 -23.64 -1.90 2.93
N ASN A 612 -22.45 -1.69 2.38
CA ASN A 612 -21.61 -0.50 2.59
C ASN A 612 -21.96 0.65 1.62
N HIS A 613 -23.26 0.87 1.40
CA HIS A 613 -23.77 1.93 0.55
C HIS A 613 -23.73 3.31 1.23
N LYS A 614 -23.78 4.38 0.43
CA LYS A 614 -23.93 5.76 0.95
C LYS A 614 -25.36 6.02 1.39
N ASN A 615 -25.57 6.98 2.28
CA ASN A 615 -26.89 7.29 2.83
C ASN A 615 -27.85 8.00 1.85
N THR A 616 -27.31 8.64 0.81
CA THR A 616 -28.01 9.60 -0.09
C THR A 616 -28.53 10.86 0.64
N GLY A 617 -29.00 11.85 -0.13
CA GLY A 617 -29.66 13.05 0.43
C GLY A 617 -31.14 12.84 0.80
N ARG A 618 -31.74 11.69 0.45
CA ARG A 618 -33.16 11.39 0.68
C ARG A 618 -33.36 9.92 1.12
N PRO A 619 -32.75 9.49 2.24
CA PRO A 619 -32.88 8.13 2.72
C PRO A 619 -34.34 7.80 3.01
N LEU A 620 -34.75 6.57 2.71
CA LEU A 620 -35.99 6.00 3.21
C LEU A 620 -35.76 5.56 4.66
N ALA A 621 -36.63 5.98 5.58
CA ALA A 621 -36.56 5.51 6.97
C ALA A 621 -37.02 4.05 7.07
N GLU A 622 -36.47 3.31 8.03
CA GLU A 622 -36.79 1.90 8.26
C GLU A 622 -38.30 1.68 8.40
N GLY A 623 -38.83 0.66 7.72
CA GLY A 623 -40.26 0.30 7.75
C GLY A 623 -41.21 1.31 7.08
N LYS A 624 -40.69 2.27 6.28
CA LYS A 624 -41.51 3.29 5.60
C LYS A 624 -41.74 3.04 4.11
N TRP A 625 -41.33 1.91 3.56
CA TRP A 625 -41.65 1.60 2.17
C TRP A 625 -43.18 1.42 2.02
N PHE A 626 -43.87 2.12 1.11
CA PHE A 626 -43.40 3.10 0.14
C PHE A 626 -43.62 4.57 0.59
N GLU A 627 -42.64 5.45 0.33
CA GLU A 627 -42.77 6.90 0.52
C GLU A 627 -42.33 7.68 -0.73
N LYS A 628 -43.23 8.50 -1.28
CA LYS A 628 -42.92 9.35 -2.45
C LYS A 628 -41.84 10.38 -2.08
N PHE A 629 -40.95 10.67 -3.04
CA PHE A 629 -39.82 11.60 -2.90
C PHE A 629 -38.68 11.14 -1.99
N ARG A 630 -38.68 9.88 -1.53
CA ARG A 630 -37.50 9.20 -0.97
C ARG A 630 -36.79 8.38 -2.04
N SER A 631 -35.53 8.03 -1.78
CA SER A 631 -34.77 7.09 -2.62
C SER A 631 -35.30 5.68 -2.37
N ASN A 632 -36.36 5.30 -3.07
CA ASN A 632 -36.99 3.97 -3.04
C ASN A 632 -37.74 3.68 -4.35
N TYR A 633 -37.93 2.40 -4.66
CA TYR A 633 -38.67 1.96 -5.84
C TYR A 633 -40.18 1.86 -5.57
N LEU A 634 -40.96 1.81 -6.66
CA LEU A 634 -42.44 1.72 -6.59
C LEU A 634 -42.93 0.32 -6.25
N ASP A 635 -42.14 -0.70 -6.60
CA ASP A 635 -42.53 -2.10 -6.74
C ASP A 635 -41.75 -3.06 -5.82
N VAL A 636 -40.66 -2.58 -5.21
CA VAL A 636 -39.91 -3.29 -4.17
C VAL A 636 -39.27 -2.29 -3.20
N ASP A 637 -39.11 -2.69 -1.94
CA ASP A 637 -38.31 -1.91 -0.98
C ASP A 637 -36.81 -1.96 -1.33
N ASN A 638 -35.99 -1.25 -0.55
CA ASN A 638 -34.55 -1.17 -0.78
C ASN A 638 -33.76 -2.30 -0.12
N GLU A 639 -34.41 -3.13 0.70
CA GLU A 639 -33.70 -4.14 1.48
C GLU A 639 -33.40 -5.36 0.62
N PRO A 640 -32.25 -6.02 0.88
CA PRO A 640 -32.01 -7.33 0.31
C PRO A 640 -32.96 -8.37 0.91
N LEU A 641 -33.04 -9.54 0.27
CA LEU A 641 -33.69 -10.69 0.89
C LEU A 641 -32.85 -11.22 2.05
N TYR A 642 -31.53 -11.34 1.83
CA TYR A 642 -30.55 -11.65 2.87
C TYR A 642 -29.38 -10.66 2.79
N PRO A 643 -29.08 -9.92 3.87
CA PRO A 643 -28.01 -8.94 3.86
C PRO A 643 -26.63 -9.60 3.98
N PHE A 644 -25.58 -8.83 3.69
CA PHE A 644 -24.21 -9.20 4.03
C PHE A 644 -24.08 -9.65 5.51
N GLY A 645 -23.33 -10.70 5.75
CA GLY A 645 -23.09 -11.27 7.07
C GLY A 645 -24.23 -12.15 7.59
N TYR A 646 -25.31 -12.37 6.83
CA TYR A 646 -26.46 -13.17 7.26
C TYR A 646 -26.17 -14.67 7.24
N GLY A 647 -26.68 -15.39 8.24
CA GLY A 647 -26.64 -16.84 8.31
C GLY A 647 -27.16 -17.31 9.65
N LEU A 648 -28.08 -18.27 9.63
CA LEU A 648 -28.70 -18.85 10.81
C LEU A 648 -27.86 -20.00 11.36
N SER A 649 -28.25 -20.48 12.53
CA SER A 649 -27.71 -21.68 13.19
C SER A 649 -28.87 -22.55 13.66
N TYR A 650 -28.61 -23.80 14.04
CA TYR A 650 -29.58 -24.59 14.82
C TYR A 650 -29.80 -24.05 16.23
N THR A 651 -28.93 -23.16 16.69
CA THR A 651 -29.08 -22.45 17.96
C THR A 651 -29.31 -20.94 17.75
N ASN A 652 -29.55 -20.22 18.84
CA ASN A 652 -29.76 -18.77 18.84
C ASN A 652 -28.69 -18.07 19.67
N PHE A 653 -28.17 -16.96 19.17
CA PHE A 653 -27.18 -16.13 19.87
C PHE A 653 -27.79 -14.79 20.27
N GLN A 654 -27.62 -14.42 21.53
CA GLN A 654 -28.04 -13.14 22.08
C GLN A 654 -26.82 -12.28 22.39
N TYR A 655 -26.90 -10.99 22.05
CA TYR A 655 -25.86 -10.00 22.26
C TYR A 655 -26.27 -9.01 23.35
N SER A 656 -25.36 -8.74 24.29
CA SER A 656 -25.49 -7.62 25.24
C SER A 656 -25.39 -6.27 24.51
N ASP A 657 -25.65 -5.18 25.22
CA ASP A 657 -25.24 -3.86 24.71
C ASP A 657 -23.71 -3.75 24.63
N ILE A 658 -23.21 -2.86 23.78
CA ILE A 658 -21.77 -2.64 23.57
C ILE A 658 -21.24 -1.77 24.71
N ALA A 659 -20.21 -2.26 25.40
CA ALA A 659 -19.42 -1.47 26.34
C ALA A 659 -18.15 -0.97 25.64
N LEU A 660 -17.96 0.35 25.57
CA LEU A 660 -16.70 0.94 25.14
C LEU A 660 -15.81 1.19 26.35
N SER A 661 -14.51 0.91 26.24
CA SER A 661 -13.54 1.25 27.31
C SER A 661 -13.50 2.76 27.59
N THR A 662 -13.77 3.57 26.58
CA THR A 662 -13.98 5.03 26.67
C THR A 662 -14.85 5.49 25.49
N PRO A 663 -15.73 6.50 25.65
CA PRO A 663 -16.53 7.04 24.55
C PRO A 663 -15.75 7.95 23.60
N THR A 664 -14.47 8.22 23.85
CA THR A 664 -13.64 9.12 23.04
C THR A 664 -12.31 8.48 22.67
N LEU A 665 -11.94 8.54 21.39
CA LEU A 665 -10.64 8.11 20.86
C LEU A 665 -9.74 9.32 20.61
N GLY A 666 -8.58 9.36 21.26
CA GLY A 666 -7.52 10.34 21.04
C GLY A 666 -6.51 9.92 19.96
N LYS A 667 -5.47 10.73 19.73
CA LYS A 667 -4.50 10.58 18.63
C LYS A 667 -3.78 9.23 18.59
N ASP A 668 -3.22 8.80 19.73
CA ASP A 668 -2.46 7.55 19.89
C ASP A 668 -3.21 6.54 20.77
N GLY A 669 -4.52 6.77 20.95
CA GLY A 669 -5.37 5.92 21.76
C GLY A 669 -5.80 4.66 21.04
N SER A 670 -6.34 3.73 21.80
CA SER A 670 -7.23 2.71 21.29
C SER A 670 -8.46 2.64 22.17
N VAL A 671 -9.60 2.30 21.57
CA VAL A 671 -10.83 2.01 22.31
C VAL A 671 -11.15 0.54 22.13
N THR A 672 -11.44 -0.14 23.23
CA THR A 672 -11.90 -1.51 23.18
C THR A 672 -13.43 -1.51 23.21
N ALA A 673 -14.05 -2.02 22.15
CA ALA A 673 -15.48 -2.29 22.11
C ALA A 673 -15.73 -3.74 22.53
N VAL A 674 -16.58 -3.93 23.53
CA VAL A 674 -16.82 -5.23 24.18
C VAL A 674 -18.30 -5.58 24.10
N VAL A 675 -18.60 -6.83 23.75
CA VAL A 675 -19.95 -7.40 23.81
C VAL A 675 -19.91 -8.80 24.44
N THR A 676 -20.92 -9.17 25.21
CA THR A 676 -21.12 -10.56 25.65
C THR A 676 -22.09 -11.23 24.72
N VAL A 677 -21.68 -12.37 24.16
CA VAL A 677 -22.51 -13.21 23.30
C VAL A 677 -22.88 -14.47 24.07
N THR A 678 -24.18 -14.78 24.11
CA THR A 678 -24.72 -15.94 24.82
C THR A 678 -25.43 -16.86 23.85
N ASN A 679 -25.09 -18.16 23.87
CA ASN A 679 -25.87 -19.18 23.19
C ASN A 679 -27.12 -19.50 24.02
N THR A 680 -28.28 -19.10 23.52
CA THR A 680 -29.58 -19.20 24.21
C THR A 680 -30.43 -20.38 23.72
N GLY A 681 -29.97 -21.10 22.70
CA GLY A 681 -30.68 -22.27 22.17
C GLY A 681 -30.26 -23.58 22.85
N LYS A 682 -30.58 -24.69 22.17
CA LYS A 682 -30.40 -26.06 22.70
C LYS A 682 -29.23 -26.82 22.06
N TYR A 683 -28.55 -26.20 21.11
CA TYR A 683 -27.46 -26.81 20.36
C TYR A 683 -26.18 -26.03 20.61
N ASP A 684 -25.07 -26.74 20.70
CA ASP A 684 -23.75 -26.12 20.60
C ASP A 684 -23.58 -25.56 19.18
N GLY A 685 -22.89 -24.43 19.04
CA GLY A 685 -22.75 -23.81 17.74
C GLY A 685 -21.69 -22.73 17.71
N ALA A 686 -21.25 -22.39 16.49
CA ALA A 686 -20.36 -21.27 16.25
C ALA A 686 -21.13 -20.06 15.72
N GLU A 687 -20.66 -18.87 16.09
CA GLU A 687 -21.20 -17.58 15.66
C GLU A 687 -20.05 -16.69 15.18
N VAL A 688 -20.28 -15.97 14.07
CA VAL A 688 -19.37 -14.94 13.58
C VAL A 688 -19.85 -13.59 14.09
N VAL A 689 -19.15 -13.08 15.10
CA VAL A 689 -19.39 -11.76 15.68
C VAL A 689 -18.74 -10.72 14.79
N GLN A 690 -19.53 -9.79 14.25
CA GLN A 690 -19.09 -8.85 13.20
C GLN A 690 -19.08 -7.41 13.75
N LEU A 691 -17.95 -6.72 13.58
CA LEU A 691 -17.77 -5.30 13.91
C LEU A 691 -17.93 -4.45 12.65
N TYR A 692 -18.87 -3.52 12.69
CA TYR A 692 -19.03 -2.49 11.70
C TYR A 692 -18.82 -1.10 12.29
N ILE A 693 -18.31 -0.18 11.48
CA ILE A 693 -18.11 1.22 11.86
C ILE A 693 -18.78 2.10 10.83
N ARG A 694 -19.48 3.15 11.29
CA ARG A 694 -19.95 4.24 10.44
C ARG A 694 -19.33 5.53 10.93
N ASP A 695 -18.60 6.19 10.05
CA ASP A 695 -18.28 7.60 10.18
C ASP A 695 -19.53 8.43 9.85
N LEU A 696 -20.03 9.21 10.82
CA LEU A 696 -21.29 9.91 10.68
C LEU A 696 -21.19 11.12 9.75
N VAL A 697 -20.04 11.79 9.71
CA VAL A 697 -19.82 13.03 8.96
C VAL A 697 -18.38 13.03 8.44
N GLY A 698 -18.23 13.03 7.12
CA GLY A 698 -16.93 13.22 6.48
C GLY A 698 -16.95 14.36 5.46
N SER A 699 -15.75 14.81 5.06
CA SER A 699 -15.52 15.75 3.95
C SER A 699 -16.11 15.25 2.63
N ILE A 700 -16.20 13.93 2.48
CA ILE A 700 -16.98 13.24 1.46
C ILE A 700 -18.04 12.35 2.11
N THR A 701 -19.07 11.98 1.36
CA THR A 701 -20.10 11.06 1.88
C THR A 701 -19.49 9.70 2.27
N ARG A 702 -19.71 9.29 3.52
CA ARG A 702 -19.24 8.01 4.07
C ARG A 702 -20.33 6.92 3.98
N PRO A 703 -19.96 5.63 3.88
CA PRO A 703 -20.92 4.54 3.93
C PRO A 703 -21.74 4.51 5.22
N VAL A 704 -22.95 3.95 5.16
CA VAL A 704 -23.79 3.78 6.36
C VAL A 704 -23.24 2.75 7.35
N ARG A 705 -22.26 1.94 6.93
CA ARG A 705 -21.43 1.04 7.74
C ARG A 705 -20.34 0.41 6.86
N GLU A 706 -19.21 0.04 7.46
CA GLU A 706 -18.12 -0.73 6.85
C GLU A 706 -17.66 -1.79 7.86
N LEU A 707 -17.39 -3.01 7.40
CA LEU A 707 -16.80 -4.07 8.22
C LEU A 707 -15.38 -3.67 8.59
N LYS A 708 -15.03 -3.80 9.87
CA LYS A 708 -13.72 -3.44 10.41
C LYS A 708 -13.14 -4.49 11.37
N GLY A 709 -13.83 -5.62 11.52
CA GLY A 709 -13.36 -6.74 12.33
C GLY A 709 -14.40 -7.83 12.45
N PHE A 710 -13.95 -9.04 12.74
CA PHE A 710 -14.82 -10.17 13.03
C PHE A 710 -14.12 -11.18 13.93
N ASN A 711 -14.90 -11.98 14.67
CA ASN A 711 -14.41 -13.08 15.48
C ASN A 711 -15.39 -14.25 15.38
N LYS A 712 -14.93 -15.41 14.89
CA LYS A 712 -15.70 -16.65 14.95
C LYS A 712 -15.50 -17.31 16.32
N ILE A 713 -16.57 -17.49 17.07
CA ILE A 713 -16.54 -18.10 18.41
C ILE A 713 -17.43 -19.34 18.45
N PHE A 714 -17.00 -20.36 19.19
CA PHE A 714 -17.83 -21.52 19.51
C PHE A 714 -18.38 -21.39 20.93
N LEU A 715 -19.65 -21.73 21.13
CA LEU A 715 -20.34 -21.70 22.41
C LEU A 715 -21.20 -22.95 22.59
N ARG A 716 -21.07 -23.59 23.75
CA ARG A 716 -22.01 -24.63 24.17
C ARG A 716 -23.39 -24.04 24.47
N ALA A 717 -24.43 -24.85 24.42
CA ALA A 717 -25.78 -24.41 24.80
C ALA A 717 -25.77 -23.80 26.23
N GLY A 718 -26.26 -22.56 26.37
CA GLY A 718 -26.27 -21.80 27.62
C GLY A 718 -24.97 -21.07 27.97
N GLU A 719 -23.89 -21.24 27.19
CA GLU A 719 -22.60 -20.57 27.44
C GLU A 719 -22.61 -19.11 26.98
N SER A 720 -21.93 -18.24 27.75
CA SER A 720 -21.67 -16.84 27.40
C SER A 720 -20.17 -16.60 27.26
N LYS A 721 -19.76 -15.82 26.24
CA LYS A 721 -18.38 -15.37 26.06
C LYS A 721 -18.33 -13.88 25.76
N THR A 722 -17.34 -13.22 26.34
CA THR A 722 -17.03 -11.82 26.05
C THR A 722 -16.13 -11.74 24.82
N VAL A 723 -16.52 -10.92 23.85
CA VAL A 723 -15.76 -10.64 22.62
C VAL A 723 -15.36 -9.17 22.62
N SER A 724 -14.11 -8.89 22.30
CA SER A 724 -13.53 -7.56 22.30
C SER A 724 -12.89 -7.23 20.96
N PHE A 725 -13.09 -6.00 20.49
CA PHE A 725 -12.42 -5.44 19.33
C PHE A 725 -11.66 -4.18 19.71
N THR A 726 -10.42 -4.06 19.24
CA THR A 726 -9.60 -2.87 19.43
C THR A 726 -9.78 -1.94 18.24
N ILE A 727 -10.25 -0.73 18.50
CA ILE A 727 -10.47 0.33 17.51
C ILE A 727 -9.36 1.35 17.66
N THR A 728 -8.54 1.49 16.61
CA THR A 728 -7.47 2.48 16.50
C THR A 728 -7.84 3.55 15.48
N ARG A 729 -7.08 4.65 15.45
CA ARG A 729 -7.25 5.70 14.45
C ARG A 729 -7.06 5.17 13.02
N ASP A 730 -6.11 4.26 12.80
CA ASP A 730 -5.87 3.68 11.48
C ASP A 730 -7.06 2.89 10.94
N LEU A 731 -7.80 2.20 11.83
CA LEU A 731 -9.01 1.47 11.44
C LEU A 731 -10.12 2.41 10.91
N LEU A 732 -10.09 3.68 11.32
CA LEU A 732 -11.04 4.72 10.92
C LEU A 732 -10.61 5.48 9.66
N ARG A 733 -9.44 5.19 9.09
CA ARG A 733 -8.95 5.89 7.90
C ARG A 733 -9.73 5.50 6.65
N PHE A 734 -9.83 6.45 5.74
CA PHE A 734 -10.39 6.31 4.39
C PHE A 734 -9.67 7.28 3.45
N TYR A 735 -9.82 7.09 2.13
CA TYR A 735 -9.30 8.02 1.13
C TYR A 735 -10.27 9.17 0.93
N ASP A 736 -9.83 10.40 1.20
CA ASP A 736 -10.62 11.63 1.02
C ASP A 736 -10.77 12.03 -0.46
N TYR A 737 -11.25 13.25 -0.72
CA TYR A 737 -11.43 13.78 -2.06
C TYR A 737 -10.10 13.93 -2.83
N ASP A 738 -9.04 14.32 -2.13
CA ASP A 738 -7.70 14.56 -2.68
C ASP A 738 -6.81 13.30 -2.64
N MET A 739 -7.42 12.14 -2.33
CA MET A 739 -6.77 10.83 -2.20
C MET A 739 -5.77 10.73 -1.04
N ASN A 740 -5.92 11.56 0.00
CA ASN A 740 -5.18 11.35 1.24
C ASN A 740 -5.85 10.26 2.08
N TYR A 741 -5.06 9.33 2.61
CA TYR A 741 -5.56 8.31 3.53
C TYR A 741 -5.64 8.87 4.94
N VAL A 742 -6.82 9.30 5.40
CA VAL A 742 -7.00 10.10 6.63
C VAL A 742 -8.15 9.57 7.49
N ALA A 743 -8.08 9.85 8.80
CA ALA A 743 -9.19 9.63 9.74
C ALA A 743 -9.68 11.00 10.21
N GLU A 744 -10.91 11.33 9.85
CA GLU A 744 -11.49 12.64 10.16
C GLU A 744 -12.07 12.66 11.56
N PRO A 745 -11.75 13.70 12.36
CA PRO A 745 -12.35 13.87 13.67
C PRO A 745 -13.85 14.10 13.60
N GLY A 746 -14.59 13.44 14.49
CA GLY A 746 -16.03 13.39 14.42
C GLY A 746 -16.62 12.24 15.21
N ASP A 747 -17.92 12.05 15.04
CA ASP A 747 -18.66 10.98 15.70
C ASP A 747 -18.74 9.74 14.81
N PHE A 748 -18.59 8.58 15.43
CA PHE A 748 -18.65 7.27 14.83
C PHE A 748 -19.71 6.42 15.53
N ASN A 749 -20.48 5.66 14.76
CA ASN A 749 -21.28 4.57 15.31
C ASN A 749 -20.47 3.27 15.24
N ILE A 750 -20.24 2.68 16.40
CA ILE A 750 -19.64 1.34 16.56
C ILE A 750 -20.78 0.34 16.64
N MET A 751 -20.81 -0.62 15.72
CA MET A 751 -21.90 -1.57 15.55
C MET A 751 -21.37 -3.00 15.68
N ILE A 752 -21.98 -3.83 16.53
CA ILE A 752 -21.58 -5.23 16.70
C ILE A 752 -22.82 -6.12 16.66
N GLY A 753 -22.79 -7.18 15.85
CA GLY A 753 -23.91 -8.10 15.70
C GLY A 753 -23.56 -9.38 14.94
N GLY A 754 -24.60 -10.18 14.66
CA GLY A 754 -24.49 -11.46 13.96
C GLY A 754 -24.71 -11.39 12.44
N ASN A 755 -24.99 -10.20 11.92
CA ASN A 755 -25.02 -9.82 10.49
C ASN A 755 -25.03 -8.29 10.37
N SER A 756 -24.98 -7.76 9.14
CA SER A 756 -24.88 -6.32 8.92
C SER A 756 -26.12 -5.51 9.32
N GLN A 757 -27.32 -6.10 9.40
CA GLN A 757 -28.57 -5.40 9.79
C GLN A 757 -28.88 -5.54 11.29
N ALA A 758 -28.70 -6.72 11.87
CA ALA A 758 -29.03 -7.03 13.26
C ALA A 758 -27.85 -6.73 14.20
N VAL A 759 -27.68 -5.44 14.54
CA VAL A 759 -26.55 -4.93 15.33
C VAL A 759 -26.98 -4.20 16.61
N LYS A 760 -26.11 -4.24 17.61
CA LYS A 760 -26.08 -3.29 18.72
C LYS A 760 -25.23 -2.10 18.32
N THR A 761 -25.48 -0.91 18.89
CA THR A 761 -24.76 0.31 18.52
C THR A 761 -24.31 1.07 19.75
N ALA A 762 -23.06 1.55 19.73
CA ALA A 762 -22.52 2.53 20.67
C ALA A 762 -21.89 3.70 19.90
N LYS A 763 -21.87 4.88 20.52
CA LYS A 763 -21.27 6.08 19.93
C LYS A 763 -19.83 6.24 20.42
N LEU A 764 -18.91 6.49 19.48
CA LEU A 764 -17.52 6.85 19.74
C LEU A 764 -17.25 8.22 19.12
N THR A 765 -16.55 9.11 19.81
CA THR A 765 -16.09 10.37 19.22
C THR A 765 -14.58 10.30 19.00
N LEU A 766 -14.13 10.36 17.75
CA LEU A 766 -12.73 10.65 17.43
C LEU A 766 -12.54 12.14 17.64
N THR A 767 -11.85 12.52 18.70
CA THR A 767 -11.58 13.94 18.91
C THR A 767 -10.64 14.41 17.82
N ASN A 768 -10.74 15.71 17.47
CA ASN A 768 -9.63 16.35 16.78
C ASN A 768 -8.36 15.97 17.55
N PRO A 769 -7.19 15.83 16.91
CA PRO A 769 -5.98 16.16 17.63
C PRO A 769 -6.13 17.63 18.02
N GLY A 770 -6.94 17.94 19.03
CA GLY A 770 -7.17 19.27 19.51
C GLY A 770 -5.91 19.62 20.24
N ASN A 771 -4.88 20.08 19.52
CA ASN A 771 -3.68 20.76 20.02
C ASN A 771 -3.08 20.29 21.35
N THR A 772 -3.27 19.03 21.77
CA THR A 772 -2.86 18.60 23.12
C THR A 772 -2.59 17.10 23.23
N ALA A 773 -2.57 16.33 22.14
CA ALA A 773 -1.70 15.15 22.09
C ALA A 773 -0.38 15.64 21.50
N GLN A 774 0.50 16.11 22.39
CA GLN A 774 1.86 16.48 22.06
C GLN A 774 2.46 15.36 21.20
N LEU A 775 2.73 15.63 19.91
CA LEU A 775 3.72 14.84 19.17
C LEU A 775 4.92 14.70 20.10
N THR A 776 5.50 13.50 20.22
CA THR A 776 6.82 13.39 20.86
C THR A 776 7.75 14.40 20.20
N ASP A 777 8.74 14.92 20.93
CA ASP A 777 9.65 15.93 20.37
C ASP A 777 10.25 15.43 19.04
N ASP A 778 10.59 14.14 18.95
CA ASP A 778 11.06 13.49 17.73
C ASP A 778 10.03 13.51 16.60
N ALA A 779 8.78 13.12 16.86
CA ALA A 779 7.75 13.10 15.83
C ALA A 779 7.35 14.52 15.38
N LEU A 780 7.40 15.50 16.29
CA LEU A 780 7.18 16.91 15.98
C LEU A 780 8.28 17.42 15.07
N MET A 781 9.54 17.21 15.46
CA MET A 781 10.70 17.59 14.65
C MET A 781 10.69 16.90 13.29
N ASP A 782 10.32 15.62 13.19
CA ASP A 782 10.28 14.89 11.91
C ASP A 782 9.19 15.46 10.99
N THR A 783 8.02 15.78 11.57
CA THR A 783 6.91 16.39 10.84
C THR A 783 7.31 17.77 10.30
N VAL A 784 7.92 18.61 11.13
CA VAL A 784 8.38 19.95 10.73
C VAL A 784 9.47 19.83 9.67
N GLN A 785 10.50 19.03 9.92
CA GLN A 785 11.63 18.85 9.01
C GLN A 785 11.21 18.26 7.65
N ARG A 786 10.34 17.25 7.62
CA ARG A 786 9.84 16.64 6.37
C ARG A 786 9.01 17.62 5.55
N ARG A 787 8.14 18.40 6.20
CA ARG A 787 7.33 19.41 5.51
C ARG A 787 8.21 20.54 4.97
N THR A 788 9.16 21.02 5.75
CA THR A 788 10.15 22.01 5.30
C THR A 788 11.03 21.47 4.17
N PHE A 789 11.43 20.19 4.19
CA PHE A 789 12.14 19.54 3.08
C PHE A 789 11.38 19.64 1.75
N ASN A 790 10.05 19.50 1.77
CA ASN A 790 9.24 19.61 0.55
C ASN A 790 9.33 20.98 -0.12
N TYR A 791 9.66 22.06 0.61
CA TYR A 791 9.95 23.37 0.00
C TYR A 791 11.07 23.27 -1.05
N PHE A 792 12.14 22.55 -0.72
CA PHE A 792 13.33 22.38 -1.54
C PHE A 792 13.24 21.19 -2.51
N TRP A 793 12.22 20.35 -2.35
CA TRP A 793 12.03 19.17 -3.19
C TRP A 793 10.89 19.34 -4.20
N GLU A 794 9.67 19.46 -3.70
CA GLU A 794 8.44 19.62 -4.48
C GLU A 794 8.25 21.08 -4.93
N GLY A 795 8.60 22.04 -4.06
CA GLY A 795 8.50 23.48 -4.33
C GLY A 795 9.65 24.06 -5.16
N ALA A 796 10.74 23.30 -5.37
CA ALA A 796 11.91 23.77 -6.08
C ALA A 796 11.61 24.17 -7.53
N GLU A 797 12.33 25.17 -8.04
CA GLU A 797 12.09 25.69 -9.39
C GLU A 797 12.43 24.60 -10.44
N PRO A 798 11.53 24.32 -11.40
CA PRO A 798 11.59 23.11 -12.20
C PRO A 798 12.73 23.08 -13.22
N ASN A 799 13.42 24.17 -13.54
CA ASN A 799 14.53 24.17 -14.51
C ASN A 799 15.88 24.03 -13.80
N SER A 800 16.12 24.87 -12.80
CA SER A 800 17.34 24.92 -12.01
C SER A 800 17.41 23.83 -10.95
N GLY A 801 16.26 23.42 -10.40
CA GLY A 801 16.19 22.59 -9.20
C GLY A 801 16.57 23.31 -7.91
N LEU A 802 16.86 24.62 -7.97
CA LEU A 802 17.21 25.49 -6.85
C LEU A 802 15.96 25.94 -6.07
N ALA A 803 16.18 26.51 -4.89
CA ALA A 803 15.10 27.02 -4.05
C ALA A 803 14.50 28.30 -4.66
N PRO A 804 13.17 28.38 -4.86
CA PRO A 804 12.54 29.66 -5.15
C PRO A 804 12.75 30.60 -3.97
N GLU A 805 12.97 31.88 -4.24
CA GLU A 805 13.09 32.92 -3.21
C GLU A 805 11.82 32.96 -2.34
N ARG A 806 10.65 32.91 -2.99
CA ARG A 806 9.33 33.03 -2.34
C ARG A 806 8.35 32.00 -2.88
N ILE A 807 7.56 31.39 -1.99
CA ILE A 807 6.34 30.67 -2.37
C ILE A 807 5.13 31.33 -1.72
N HIS A 808 4.20 31.82 -2.56
CA HIS A 808 2.95 32.42 -2.10
C HIS A 808 1.78 31.49 -2.41
N MET A 809 1.08 31.03 -1.38
CA MET A 809 -0.03 30.07 -1.54
C MET A 809 -1.28 30.69 -2.18
N ASP A 810 -1.35 32.02 -2.25
CA ASP A 810 -2.40 32.76 -2.96
C ASP A 810 -2.11 32.93 -4.47
N GLY A 811 -0.91 32.55 -4.92
CA GLY A 811 -0.45 32.73 -6.30
C GLY A 811 -0.18 34.20 -6.68
N ILE A 812 -0.18 35.13 -5.73
CA ILE A 812 -0.02 36.57 -5.99
C ILE A 812 1.44 36.95 -5.76
N TYR A 813 2.15 37.25 -6.84
CA TYR A 813 3.56 37.68 -6.84
C TYR A 813 3.70 39.12 -7.34
N PRO A 814 3.63 40.14 -6.45
CA PRO A 814 3.62 41.55 -6.85
C PRO A 814 4.86 41.96 -7.66
N GLU A 815 6.00 41.32 -7.40
CA GLU A 815 7.29 41.60 -8.06
C GLU A 815 7.60 40.62 -9.20
N LYS A 816 6.60 39.83 -9.63
CA LYS A 816 6.71 38.81 -10.69
C LYS A 816 7.91 37.88 -10.46
N ASP A 817 8.07 37.48 -9.21
CA ASP A 817 9.21 36.78 -8.65
C ASP A 817 8.97 35.28 -8.43
N GLN A 818 7.86 34.73 -8.95
CA GLN A 818 7.51 33.32 -8.84
C GLN A 818 8.61 32.35 -9.34
N ASN A 819 9.36 32.74 -10.38
CA ASN A 819 10.42 31.91 -10.97
C ASN A 819 11.83 32.37 -10.54
N VAL A 820 11.92 33.20 -9.50
CA VAL A 820 13.19 33.71 -8.99
C VAL A 820 13.73 32.73 -7.98
N VAL A 821 15.00 32.37 -8.14
CA VAL A 821 15.72 31.50 -7.22
C VAL A 821 16.82 32.28 -6.52
N THR A 822 17.06 31.95 -5.25
CA THR A 822 18.07 32.59 -4.39
C THR A 822 19.33 31.74 -4.30
N SER A 823 20.50 32.37 -4.28
CA SER A 823 21.77 31.67 -4.13
C SER A 823 21.96 31.14 -2.70
N GLY A 824 21.91 31.98 -1.68
CA GLY A 824 22.14 31.55 -0.29
C GLY A 824 21.00 30.69 0.26
N GLY A 825 19.74 31.04 -0.02
CA GLY A 825 18.60 30.19 0.35
C GLY A 825 18.66 28.80 -0.32
N SER A 826 19.22 28.70 -1.52
CA SER A 826 19.49 27.40 -2.15
C SER A 826 20.66 26.65 -1.50
N GLY A 827 21.68 27.35 -0.99
CA GLY A 827 22.72 26.76 -0.15
C GLY A 827 22.14 26.00 1.04
N PHE A 828 21.17 26.61 1.71
CA PHE A 828 20.46 25.99 2.83
C PHE A 828 19.60 24.81 2.36
N GLY A 829 18.93 24.94 1.21
CA GLY A 829 18.15 23.89 0.58
C GLY A 829 18.98 22.66 0.18
N ILE A 830 20.19 22.87 -0.32
CA ILE A 830 21.14 21.81 -0.67
C ILE A 830 21.48 20.97 0.57
N MET A 831 21.76 21.61 1.71
CA MET A 831 21.97 20.89 2.97
C MET A 831 20.70 20.17 3.45
N THR A 832 19.53 20.80 3.29
CA THR A 832 18.24 20.18 3.60
C THR A 832 17.99 18.91 2.79
N ILE A 833 18.43 18.87 1.52
CA ILE A 833 18.30 17.68 0.68
C ILE A 833 19.18 16.54 1.21
N LEU A 834 20.40 16.83 1.69
CA LEU A 834 21.23 15.80 2.34
C LEU A 834 20.55 15.22 3.58
N SER A 835 19.96 16.07 4.42
CA SER A 835 19.14 15.61 5.55
C SER A 835 17.99 14.73 5.07
N GLY A 836 17.29 15.10 4.00
CA GLY A 836 16.20 14.29 3.43
C GLY A 836 16.64 12.93 2.91
N ILE A 837 17.84 12.81 2.34
CA ILE A 837 18.42 11.52 1.93
C ILE A 837 18.69 10.65 3.17
N ASP A 838 19.35 11.20 4.19
CA ASP A 838 19.72 10.45 5.41
C ASP A 838 18.48 10.00 6.21
N ARG A 839 17.43 10.83 6.22
CA ARG A 839 16.14 10.55 6.85
C ARG A 839 15.22 9.64 6.01
N GLY A 840 15.63 9.26 4.80
CA GLY A 840 14.84 8.40 3.91
C GLY A 840 13.57 9.06 3.37
N TYR A 841 13.55 10.39 3.24
CA TYR A 841 12.46 11.11 2.58
C TYR A 841 12.51 10.93 1.06
N VAL A 842 13.72 10.78 0.52
CA VAL A 842 14.03 10.49 -0.89
C VAL A 842 15.19 9.49 -0.94
N THR A 843 15.35 8.78 -2.05
CA THR A 843 16.50 7.87 -2.19
C THR A 843 17.79 8.63 -2.45
N ARG A 844 18.92 7.96 -2.22
CA ARG A 844 20.25 8.51 -2.51
C ARG A 844 20.42 8.79 -4.00
N GLU A 845 19.86 7.96 -4.87
CA GLU A 845 19.89 8.13 -6.33
C GLU A 845 19.06 9.36 -6.77
N GLU A 846 17.87 9.53 -6.19
CA GLU A 846 17.05 10.72 -6.44
C GLU A 846 17.77 11.99 -5.97
N GLY A 847 18.35 11.94 -4.77
CA GLY A 847 19.18 13.00 -4.22
C GLY A 847 20.35 13.37 -5.13
N LEU A 848 21.09 12.38 -5.62
CA LEU A 848 22.19 12.57 -6.58
C LEU A 848 21.70 13.23 -7.87
N ALA A 849 20.59 12.76 -8.45
CA ALA A 849 20.01 13.34 -9.66
C ALA A 849 19.59 14.81 -9.46
N ARG A 850 19.08 15.16 -8.28
CA ARG A 850 18.76 16.54 -7.93
C ARG A 850 20.02 17.40 -7.84
N MET A 851 21.08 16.92 -7.18
CA MET A 851 22.33 17.67 -7.06
C MET A 851 23.02 17.86 -8.41
N GLU A 852 22.99 16.84 -9.27
CA GLU A 852 23.46 16.92 -10.66
C GLU A 852 22.78 18.05 -11.44
N LYS A 853 21.46 18.20 -11.27
CA LYS A 853 20.70 19.28 -11.89
C LYS A 853 21.11 20.66 -11.36
N ILE A 854 21.20 20.80 -10.03
CA ILE A 854 21.61 22.04 -9.36
C ILE A 854 23.00 22.48 -9.82
N VAL A 855 24.00 21.58 -9.76
CA VAL A 855 25.38 21.91 -10.15
C VAL A 855 25.46 22.25 -11.64
N SER A 856 24.73 21.53 -12.49
CA SER A 856 24.67 21.82 -13.94
C SER A 856 24.07 23.18 -14.27
N PHE A 857 23.17 23.69 -13.42
CA PHE A 857 22.65 25.06 -13.53
C PHE A 857 23.71 26.07 -13.09
N LEU A 858 24.32 25.88 -11.92
CA LEU A 858 25.31 26.80 -11.35
C LEU A 858 26.55 26.99 -12.24
N GLU A 859 26.97 25.94 -12.95
CA GLU A 859 28.07 26.03 -13.93
C GLU A 859 27.81 27.00 -15.08
N LYS A 860 26.53 27.26 -15.39
CA LYS A 860 26.09 28.08 -16.53
C LYS A 860 25.49 29.42 -16.11
N ALA A 861 25.06 29.55 -14.87
CA ALA A 861 24.47 30.77 -14.34
C ALA A 861 25.47 31.92 -14.32
N ASP A 862 24.97 33.16 -14.36
CA ASP A 862 25.81 34.35 -14.28
C ASP A 862 26.61 34.35 -12.96
N ARG A 863 27.92 34.57 -13.09
CA ARG A 863 28.91 34.67 -11.99
C ARG A 863 29.80 35.89 -12.21
N PHE A 864 30.25 36.50 -11.12
CA PHE A 864 31.05 37.74 -11.13
C PHE A 864 32.30 37.54 -10.28
N HIS A 865 33.45 37.40 -10.95
CA HIS A 865 34.71 37.02 -10.28
C HIS A 865 34.54 35.72 -9.47
N GLY A 866 33.84 34.75 -10.07
CA GLY A 866 33.52 33.46 -9.45
C GLY A 866 32.40 33.49 -8.41
N ALA A 867 32.08 34.63 -7.81
CA ALA A 867 30.97 34.78 -6.88
C ALA A 867 29.62 34.80 -7.61
N TYR A 868 28.57 34.39 -6.89
CA TYR A 868 27.21 34.31 -7.38
C TYR A 868 26.42 35.58 -6.98
N PRO A 869 25.44 36.03 -7.79
CA PRO A 869 24.54 37.12 -7.39
C PRO A 869 23.57 36.68 -6.30
N HIS A 870 22.86 37.66 -5.74
CA HIS A 870 21.78 37.45 -4.77
C HIS A 870 20.66 36.56 -5.35
N TRP A 871 20.19 36.88 -6.57
CA TRP A 871 19.11 36.15 -7.24
C TRP A 871 19.40 35.84 -8.72
N TRP A 872 18.76 34.77 -9.22
CA TRP A 872 18.63 34.47 -10.63
C TRP A 872 17.17 34.33 -11.06
N TYR A 873 16.92 34.53 -12.35
CA TYR A 873 15.78 33.91 -13.00
C TYR A 873 16.10 32.41 -13.22
N GLY A 874 15.32 31.51 -12.61
CA GLY A 874 15.61 30.07 -12.57
C GLY A 874 15.56 29.36 -13.93
N ASP A 875 14.88 29.96 -14.91
CA ASP A 875 14.77 29.45 -16.28
C ASP A 875 15.99 29.77 -17.15
N THR A 876 16.71 30.85 -16.86
CA THR A 876 17.80 31.36 -17.72
C THR A 876 19.15 31.37 -17.04
N GLY A 877 19.20 31.34 -15.71
CA GLY A 877 20.44 31.56 -14.94
C GLY A 877 20.96 33.00 -15.02
N LYS A 878 20.15 33.94 -15.53
CA LYS A 878 20.50 35.36 -15.58
C LYS A 878 20.26 36.05 -14.26
N VAL A 879 21.17 36.96 -13.90
CA VAL A 879 21.04 37.74 -12.66
C VAL A 879 19.70 38.47 -12.62
N LYS A 880 18.97 38.33 -11.52
CA LYS A 880 17.89 39.23 -11.16
C LYS A 880 18.44 40.22 -10.13
N PRO A 881 18.53 41.52 -10.46
CA PRO A 881 19.02 42.51 -9.51
C PRO A 881 18.17 42.52 -8.22
N PHE A 882 18.84 42.50 -7.07
CA PHE A 882 18.19 42.71 -5.78
C PHE A 882 17.85 44.20 -5.58
N GLY A 883 18.70 45.08 -6.11
CA GLY A 883 18.49 46.51 -6.14
C GLY A 883 19.25 47.15 -7.31
N GLN A 884 19.10 48.47 -7.48
CA GLN A 884 19.71 49.18 -8.63
C GLN A 884 21.23 48.96 -8.75
N LYS A 885 21.95 48.94 -7.61
CA LYS A 885 23.40 48.76 -7.56
C LYS A 885 23.81 47.32 -7.18
N ASP A 886 22.85 46.43 -7.02
CA ASP A 886 23.05 45.04 -6.57
C ASP A 886 22.59 44.09 -7.66
N ASN A 887 23.38 44.05 -8.74
CA ASN A 887 23.16 43.27 -9.96
C ASN A 887 24.43 42.51 -10.38
N GLY A 888 25.34 42.28 -9.43
CA GLY A 888 26.59 41.58 -9.65
C GLY A 888 26.83 40.52 -8.59
N GLY A 889 28.06 40.35 -8.12
CA GLY A 889 28.37 39.34 -7.12
C GLY A 889 27.97 39.77 -5.71
N ASP A 890 27.31 38.86 -5.00
CA ASP A 890 26.96 38.96 -3.59
C ASP A 890 27.78 37.91 -2.83
N LEU A 891 28.77 38.39 -2.06
CA LEU A 891 29.73 37.50 -1.41
C LEU A 891 29.14 36.76 -0.21
N VAL A 892 28.11 37.32 0.43
CA VAL A 892 27.44 36.72 1.59
C VAL A 892 26.57 35.56 1.14
N GLU A 893 25.73 35.79 0.12
CA GLU A 893 24.91 34.73 -0.45
C GLU A 893 25.76 33.63 -1.12
N THR A 894 26.88 34.02 -1.74
CA THR A 894 27.89 33.08 -2.23
C THR A 894 28.42 32.20 -1.12
N ALA A 895 28.76 32.77 0.05
CA ALA A 895 29.25 32.00 1.19
C ALA A 895 28.24 30.97 1.68
N PHE A 896 26.96 31.33 1.73
CA PHE A 896 25.87 30.43 2.10
C PHE A 896 25.69 29.28 1.10
N LEU A 897 25.74 29.58 -0.20
CA LEU A 897 25.67 28.56 -1.26
C LEU A 897 26.86 27.59 -1.20
N ILE A 898 28.07 28.13 -1.09
CA ILE A 898 29.30 27.35 -1.03
C ILE A 898 29.33 26.46 0.21
N GLN A 899 28.88 26.95 1.36
CA GLN A 899 28.78 26.14 2.57
C GLN A 899 27.96 24.85 2.32
N GLY A 900 26.80 24.96 1.66
CA GLY A 900 25.99 23.79 1.34
C GLY A 900 26.62 22.88 0.29
N LEU A 901 27.26 23.45 -0.73
CA LEU A 901 27.97 22.69 -1.76
C LEU A 901 29.15 21.89 -1.18
N LEU A 902 29.91 22.46 -0.26
CA LEU A 902 31.03 21.76 0.38
C LEU A 902 30.57 20.59 1.27
N ALA A 903 29.39 20.68 1.89
CA ALA A 903 28.78 19.55 2.58
C ALA A 903 28.42 18.42 1.60
N VAL A 904 27.85 18.74 0.43
CA VAL A 904 27.56 17.76 -0.64
C VAL A 904 28.84 17.13 -1.17
N HIS A 905 29.88 17.94 -1.39
CA HIS A 905 31.19 17.44 -1.80
C HIS A 905 31.70 16.38 -0.82
N GLN A 906 31.72 16.68 0.49
CA GLN A 906 32.18 15.72 1.50
C GLN A 906 31.27 14.49 1.62
N TYR A 907 29.97 14.64 1.37
CA TYR A 907 29.02 13.52 1.39
C TYR A 907 29.24 12.52 0.24
N TYR A 908 29.71 12.99 -0.91
CA TYR A 908 29.85 12.19 -2.13
C TYR A 908 31.29 11.85 -2.54
N ILE A 909 32.31 12.46 -1.94
CA ILE A 909 33.72 12.26 -2.34
C ILE A 909 34.21 10.80 -2.23
N ASN A 910 33.60 10.00 -1.35
CA ASN A 910 33.92 8.57 -1.19
C ASN A 910 32.83 7.64 -1.77
N GLY A 911 31.94 8.20 -2.60
CA GLY A 911 30.78 7.53 -3.17
C GLY A 911 31.05 6.73 -4.45
N SER A 912 30.00 6.51 -5.25
CA SER A 912 30.08 5.92 -6.58
C SER A 912 30.91 6.78 -7.56
N PRO A 913 31.31 6.26 -8.73
CA PRO A 913 32.00 7.06 -9.75
C PRO A 913 31.23 8.32 -10.18
N GLU A 914 29.90 8.25 -10.25
CA GLU A 914 29.02 9.37 -10.56
C GLU A 914 28.99 10.39 -9.41
N GLU A 915 28.88 9.93 -8.17
CA GLU A 915 28.94 10.77 -6.97
C GLU A 915 30.30 11.50 -6.85
N GLN A 916 31.40 10.80 -7.12
CA GLN A 916 32.74 11.38 -7.15
C GLN A 916 32.89 12.40 -8.29
N ALA A 917 32.26 12.17 -9.43
CA ALA A 917 32.27 13.11 -10.55
C ALA A 917 31.52 14.41 -10.20
N LEU A 918 30.38 14.31 -9.54
CA LEU A 918 29.65 15.47 -9.00
C LEU A 918 30.50 16.23 -7.98
N ALA A 919 31.09 15.53 -7.00
CA ALA A 919 31.97 16.14 -6.00
C ALA A 919 33.12 16.92 -6.67
N LYS A 920 33.76 16.35 -7.69
CA LYS A 920 34.82 17.04 -8.45
C LYS A 920 34.33 18.31 -9.16
N ARG A 921 33.09 18.36 -9.63
CA ARG A 921 32.52 19.56 -10.26
C ARG A 921 32.27 20.66 -9.23
N ILE A 922 31.78 20.28 -8.06
CA ILE A 922 31.63 21.19 -6.92
C ILE A 922 32.99 21.76 -6.48
N ASP A 923 34.03 20.92 -6.44
CA ASP A 923 35.41 21.30 -6.11
C ASP A 923 35.95 22.42 -7.02
N ILE A 924 35.57 22.40 -8.31
CA ILE A 924 35.88 23.45 -9.29
C ILE A 924 35.11 24.73 -8.97
N LEU A 925 33.79 24.65 -8.77
CA LEU A 925 32.96 25.81 -8.44
C LEU A 925 33.44 26.53 -7.16
N TRP A 926 33.88 25.77 -6.15
CA TRP A 926 34.47 26.29 -4.92
C TRP A 926 35.78 27.06 -5.18
N ARG A 927 36.69 26.50 -5.99
CA ARG A 927 37.99 27.10 -6.30
C ARG A 927 37.91 28.31 -7.23
N ASP A 928 36.85 28.43 -8.00
CA ASP A 928 36.65 29.55 -8.93
C ASP A 928 36.28 30.86 -8.22
N VAL A 929 35.80 30.82 -6.96
CA VAL A 929 35.38 32.03 -6.24
C VAL A 929 36.59 32.89 -5.88
N ASP A 930 36.68 34.09 -6.46
CA ASP A 930 37.78 35.03 -6.22
C ASP A 930 37.54 35.90 -4.98
N TRP A 931 37.66 35.32 -3.80
CA TRP A 931 37.49 36.03 -2.53
C TRP A 931 38.43 37.24 -2.40
N ASN A 932 39.63 37.15 -2.97
CA ASN A 932 40.62 38.22 -2.95
C ASN A 932 40.19 39.46 -3.77
N PHE A 933 39.47 39.27 -4.88
CA PHE A 933 38.89 40.37 -5.65
C PHE A 933 37.97 41.26 -4.80
N TYR A 934 37.23 40.65 -3.87
CA TYR A 934 36.27 41.34 -2.98
C TYR A 934 36.92 42.13 -1.84
N ARG A 935 38.22 42.42 -1.93
CA ARG A 935 38.97 43.30 -1.02
C ARG A 935 39.14 44.73 -1.53
N GLN A 936 38.52 45.09 -2.66
CA GLN A 936 38.60 46.44 -3.26
C GLN A 936 40.03 47.04 -3.26
N GLY A 937 40.97 46.39 -3.95
CA GLY A 937 42.36 46.88 -4.04
C GLY A 937 43.19 46.60 -2.79
N ASP A 938 43.30 45.32 -2.42
CA ASP A 938 44.11 44.78 -1.32
C ASP A 938 43.78 45.30 0.09
N GLN A 939 42.59 45.84 0.33
CA GLN A 939 42.19 46.21 1.68
C GLN A 939 42.07 44.97 2.58
N ASN A 940 42.29 45.15 3.87
CA ASN A 940 42.13 44.07 4.85
C ASN A 940 40.67 43.98 5.34
N VAL A 941 39.72 43.95 4.40
CA VAL A 941 38.29 43.78 4.66
C VAL A 941 37.62 43.17 3.43
N LEU A 942 36.54 42.42 3.61
CA LEU A 942 35.69 41.94 2.53
C LEU A 942 34.51 42.88 2.31
N TYR A 943 34.21 43.15 1.04
CA TYR A 943 33.04 43.91 0.61
C TYR A 943 31.92 42.94 0.23
N TRP A 944 30.70 43.26 0.66
CA TRP A 944 29.53 42.42 0.39
C TRP A 944 29.22 42.32 -1.10
N HIS A 945 29.14 43.48 -1.77
CA HIS A 945 28.62 43.56 -3.13
C HIS A 945 29.65 44.15 -4.10
N TRP A 946 29.65 43.60 -5.31
CA TRP A 946 30.28 44.21 -6.47
C TRP A 946 29.34 44.16 -7.68
N SER A 947 29.25 45.26 -8.43
CA SER A 947 28.40 45.35 -9.63
C SER A 947 29.21 45.43 -10.93
N PRO A 948 28.82 44.71 -11.99
CA PRO A 948 29.43 44.90 -13.32
C PRO A 948 29.15 46.28 -13.93
N GLU A 949 28.06 46.94 -13.53
CA GLU A 949 27.65 48.24 -14.06
C GLU A 949 28.10 49.41 -13.18
N TYR A 950 28.14 49.21 -11.86
CA TYR A 950 28.40 50.27 -10.88
C TYR A 950 29.69 50.06 -10.09
N GLY A 951 30.44 48.99 -10.33
CA GLY A 951 31.65 48.64 -9.60
C GLY A 951 31.40 48.52 -8.09
N TRP A 952 32.19 49.24 -7.31
CA TRP A 952 32.11 49.27 -5.83
C TRP A 952 31.16 50.34 -5.28
N ALA A 953 30.24 50.90 -6.07
CA ALA A 953 29.43 52.04 -5.65
C ALA A 953 28.40 51.76 -4.52
N MET A 954 28.22 50.48 -4.12
CA MET A 954 27.52 50.12 -2.87
C MET A 954 28.38 50.40 -1.65
N ASP A 955 29.71 50.32 -1.79
CA ASP A 955 30.72 50.66 -0.78
C ASP A 955 30.41 50.08 0.60
N PHE A 956 30.21 48.76 0.64
CA PHE A 956 29.74 48.07 1.85
C PHE A 956 30.79 47.08 2.40
N PRO A 957 31.80 47.57 3.14
CA PRO A 957 32.73 46.71 3.85
C PRO A 957 32.05 46.05 5.07
N VAL A 958 32.25 44.75 5.24
CA VAL A 958 31.58 43.95 6.27
C VAL A 958 32.45 43.87 7.53
N HIS A 959 31.94 44.32 8.66
CA HIS A 959 32.68 44.44 9.92
C HIS A 959 31.83 44.05 11.14
N GLY A 960 32.50 43.62 12.21
CA GLY A 960 31.83 43.29 13.46
C GLY A 960 30.96 42.05 13.35
N TYR A 961 30.40 41.61 14.47
CA TYR A 961 29.67 40.35 14.48
C TYR A 961 28.30 40.50 13.81
N ASN A 962 28.05 39.67 12.80
CA ASN A 962 26.81 39.52 12.05
C ASN A 962 26.77 38.13 11.36
N GLU A 963 25.86 37.90 10.40
CA GLU A 963 25.69 36.63 9.66
C GLU A 963 26.90 36.19 8.81
N CYS A 964 27.91 37.04 8.63
CA CYS A 964 28.96 36.89 7.62
C CYS A 964 30.25 36.21 8.14
N LEU A 965 30.26 35.61 9.33
CA LEU A 965 31.45 34.89 9.84
C LEU A 965 31.92 33.81 8.84
N ILE A 966 30.98 33.04 8.30
CA ILE A 966 31.26 31.99 7.31
C ILE A 966 31.90 32.52 6.03
N MET A 967 31.56 33.75 5.62
CA MET A 967 32.14 34.42 4.45
C MET A 967 33.64 34.63 4.65
N TYR A 968 34.05 35.15 5.82
CA TYR A 968 35.46 35.34 6.15
C TYR A 968 36.21 34.02 6.31
N LEU A 969 35.57 33.01 6.90
CA LEU A 969 36.18 31.68 7.03
C LEU A 969 36.44 31.04 5.66
N LEU A 970 35.44 31.06 4.77
CA LEU A 970 35.56 30.53 3.41
C LEU A 970 36.61 31.30 2.62
N ALA A 971 36.64 32.64 2.72
CA ALA A 971 37.68 33.45 2.10
C ALA A 971 39.09 33.07 2.56
N ALA A 972 39.27 32.76 3.85
CA ALA A 972 40.56 32.33 4.38
C ALA A 972 40.93 30.89 3.97
N ALA A 973 39.91 30.02 3.86
CA ALA A 973 40.00 28.60 3.52
C ALA A 973 40.29 28.35 2.03
N SER A 974 39.84 29.24 1.14
CA SER A 974 39.98 29.05 -0.31
C SER A 974 41.46 28.84 -0.71
N PRO A 975 41.79 27.72 -1.41
CA PRO A 975 43.17 27.36 -1.71
C PRO A 975 43.74 28.09 -2.94
N THR A 976 42.90 28.75 -3.74
CA THR A 976 43.27 29.40 -5.01
C THR A 976 43.26 30.92 -4.92
N HIS A 977 42.10 31.50 -4.60
CA HIS A 977 41.87 32.95 -4.54
C HIS A 977 41.53 33.41 -3.12
N GLY A 978 42.14 32.79 -2.11
CA GLY A 978 41.89 33.11 -0.71
C GLY A 978 42.53 34.42 -0.23
N VAL A 979 42.17 34.84 0.97
CA VAL A 979 42.62 36.10 1.58
C VAL A 979 43.59 35.89 2.74
N PRO A 980 44.52 36.82 3.05
CA PRO A 980 45.39 36.69 4.21
C PRO A 980 44.61 36.78 5.53
N ALA A 981 45.15 36.21 6.62
CA ALA A 981 44.51 36.26 7.94
C ALA A 981 44.25 37.70 8.43
N ALA A 982 45.06 38.67 8.00
CA ALA A 982 44.86 40.09 8.29
C ALA A 982 43.48 40.62 7.86
N VAL A 983 42.85 40.06 6.81
CA VAL A 983 41.49 40.46 6.40
C VAL A 983 40.47 40.09 7.47
N TYR A 984 40.67 38.96 8.15
CA TYR A 984 39.84 38.57 9.30
C TYR A 984 40.14 39.44 10.53
N HIS A 985 41.42 39.57 10.90
CA HIS A 985 41.80 40.27 12.13
C HIS A 985 41.55 41.80 12.03
N ASP A 986 41.92 42.44 10.93
CA ASP A 986 41.79 43.89 10.75
C ASP A 986 40.39 44.28 10.25
N GLY A 987 39.77 43.43 9.44
CA GLY A 987 38.48 43.67 8.81
C GLY A 987 37.33 43.21 9.68
N TRP A 988 37.11 41.91 9.78
CA TRP A 988 36.02 41.32 10.57
C TRP A 988 36.13 41.70 12.06
N ALA A 989 37.27 41.38 12.68
CA ALA A 989 37.50 41.57 14.10
C ALA A 989 37.94 43.00 14.49
N GLN A 990 38.24 43.84 13.49
CA GLN A 990 38.65 45.24 13.66
C GLN A 990 39.77 45.43 14.69
N ASN A 991 40.83 44.63 14.59
CA ASN A 991 41.98 44.63 15.49
C ASN A 991 41.58 44.46 16.96
N GLY A 992 40.62 43.57 17.23
CA GLY A 992 40.10 43.27 18.56
C GLY A 992 38.92 44.15 19.00
N ALA A 993 38.54 45.18 18.23
CA ALA A 993 37.38 46.01 18.54
C ALA A 993 36.03 45.28 18.39
N ILE A 994 36.02 44.05 17.87
CA ILE A 994 34.87 43.15 17.91
C ILE A 994 34.60 42.61 19.32
N VAL A 995 35.55 42.68 20.25
CA VAL A 995 35.35 42.27 21.64
C VAL A 995 34.79 43.45 22.42
N ASP A 996 33.52 43.35 22.80
CA ASP A 996 32.79 44.39 23.54
C ASP A 996 31.86 43.74 24.57
N PRO A 997 32.37 43.30 25.73
CA PRO A 997 31.54 42.61 26.72
C PRO A 997 30.49 43.54 27.32
N HIS A 998 29.22 43.22 27.13
CA HIS A 998 28.09 44.01 27.61
C HIS A 998 26.93 43.10 28.04
N LYS A 999 25.84 43.70 28.56
CA LYS A 999 24.65 42.96 29.00
C LYS A 999 23.40 43.50 28.33
N VAL A 1000 22.61 42.60 27.76
CA VAL A 1000 21.27 42.89 27.20
C VAL A 1000 20.27 41.97 27.89
N GLU A 1001 19.14 42.50 28.36
CA GLU A 1001 18.16 41.74 29.17
C GLU A 1001 18.80 41.02 30.39
N GLY A 1002 19.91 41.53 30.91
CA GLY A 1002 20.68 40.93 32.01
C GLY A 1002 21.59 39.75 31.63
N ILE A 1003 21.66 39.38 30.35
CA ILE A 1003 22.45 38.28 29.81
C ILE A 1003 23.73 38.82 29.19
N GLU A 1004 24.86 38.14 29.41
CA GLU A 1004 26.17 38.55 28.93
C GLU A 1004 26.37 38.20 27.44
N LEU A 1005 26.78 39.19 26.66
CA LEU A 1005 27.27 39.07 25.30
C LEU A 1005 28.71 39.58 25.24
N HIS A 1006 29.58 38.88 24.52
CA HIS A 1006 31.00 39.19 24.47
C HIS A 1006 31.39 39.96 23.20
N LEU A 1007 30.63 39.76 22.12
CA LEU A 1007 30.95 40.32 20.82
C LEU A 1007 30.17 41.62 20.56
N ARG A 1008 30.80 42.51 19.80
CA ARG A 1008 30.18 43.72 19.28
C ARG A 1008 29.38 43.38 18.04
N TYR A 1009 28.07 43.39 18.20
CA TYR A 1009 27.08 43.23 17.14
C TYR A 1009 27.06 44.49 16.25
N GLN A 1010 27.02 44.31 14.93
CA GLN A 1010 27.11 45.45 14.01
C GLN A 1010 25.87 46.37 14.13
N GLY A 1011 26.05 47.57 14.69
CA GLY A 1011 25.00 48.61 14.74
C GLY A 1011 23.88 48.38 15.76
N CYS A 1012 24.00 47.39 16.65
CA CYS A 1012 23.04 47.09 17.71
C CYS A 1012 23.74 46.45 18.92
N GLU A 1013 23.06 46.41 20.07
CA GLU A 1013 23.56 45.67 21.26
C GLU A 1013 23.26 44.17 21.13
N ALA A 1014 22.13 43.79 20.55
CA ALA A 1014 21.80 42.40 20.23
C ALA A 1014 21.09 42.31 18.87
N GLY A 1015 21.58 41.43 18.01
CA GLY A 1015 21.12 41.28 16.63
C GLY A 1015 19.89 40.38 16.45
N PRO A 1016 19.39 40.31 15.20
CA PRO A 1016 18.35 39.36 14.77
C PRO A 1016 18.89 37.92 14.74
N LEU A 1017 18.01 36.93 14.89
CA LEU A 1017 18.46 35.54 15.11
C LEU A 1017 19.11 34.85 13.91
N PHE A 1018 18.91 35.31 12.67
CA PHE A 1018 19.67 34.77 11.55
C PHE A 1018 21.19 34.94 11.70
N TRP A 1019 21.65 35.89 12.53
CA TRP A 1019 23.08 36.05 12.89
C TRP A 1019 23.60 34.90 13.75
N ALA A 1020 22.71 34.20 14.46
CA ALA A 1020 23.03 32.96 15.17
C ALA A 1020 22.89 31.70 14.31
N HIS A 1021 22.38 31.79 13.08
CA HIS A 1021 22.05 30.60 12.29
C HIS A 1021 22.90 30.45 11.05
N TYR A 1022 22.96 31.46 10.17
CA TYR A 1022 23.39 31.25 8.77
C TYR A 1022 24.85 30.81 8.65
N SER A 1023 25.74 31.38 9.45
CA SER A 1023 27.12 30.94 9.51
C SER A 1023 27.28 29.54 10.07
N PHE A 1024 26.37 29.10 10.94
CA PHE A 1024 26.47 27.85 11.70
C PHE A 1024 25.58 26.72 11.16
N LEU A 1025 25.08 26.84 9.93
CA LEU A 1025 24.38 25.74 9.28
C LEU A 1025 25.35 24.60 8.92
N GLY A 1026 26.58 24.94 8.52
CA GLY A 1026 27.69 24.02 8.29
C GLY A 1026 28.85 24.20 9.27
N LEU A 1027 29.17 25.43 9.69
CA LEU A 1027 30.21 25.65 10.70
C LEU A 1027 29.72 25.20 12.08
N ASP A 1028 30.39 24.22 12.70
CA ASP A 1028 30.00 23.71 14.02
C ASP A 1028 30.41 24.70 15.13
N PRO A 1029 29.47 25.30 15.88
CA PRO A 1029 29.79 26.23 16.95
C PRO A 1029 30.25 25.55 18.26
N THR A 1030 29.97 24.25 18.46
CA THR A 1030 30.05 23.58 19.78
C THR A 1030 31.42 23.64 20.44
N ASN A 1031 32.49 23.63 19.64
CA ASN A 1031 33.87 23.75 20.10
C ASN A 1031 34.63 24.90 19.43
N LEU A 1032 33.90 25.78 18.75
CA LEU A 1032 34.49 26.87 17.98
C LEU A 1032 34.83 28.05 18.90
N LYS A 1033 36.09 28.48 18.82
CA LYS A 1033 36.62 29.66 19.52
C LYS A 1033 37.81 30.22 18.76
N ASP A 1034 38.11 31.48 18.97
CA ASP A 1034 39.29 32.15 18.43
C ASP A 1034 39.86 33.14 19.45
N GLU A 1035 40.70 34.07 19.00
CA GLU A 1035 41.26 35.14 19.83
C GLU A 1035 40.18 36.05 20.45
N TYR A 1036 39.02 36.18 19.80
CA TYR A 1036 38.02 37.19 20.10
C TYR A 1036 36.78 36.63 20.80
N CYS A 1037 36.41 35.38 20.55
CA CYS A 1037 35.28 34.71 21.17
C CYS A 1037 35.74 33.41 21.83
N SER A 1038 35.56 33.34 23.16
CA SER A 1038 35.96 32.15 23.93
C SER A 1038 35.08 30.91 23.68
N SER A 1039 33.87 31.11 23.16
CA SER A 1039 32.90 30.06 22.81
C SER A 1039 31.79 30.65 21.93
N TYR A 1040 31.82 30.37 20.63
CA TYR A 1040 30.75 30.81 19.71
C TYR A 1040 29.41 30.14 20.04
N PHE A 1041 29.42 28.91 20.56
CA PHE A 1041 28.19 28.26 21.04
C PHE A 1041 27.52 29.04 22.18
N ASP A 1042 28.30 29.44 23.21
CA ASP A 1042 27.75 30.18 24.34
C ASP A 1042 27.29 31.58 23.93
N GLU A 1043 28.04 32.25 23.05
CA GLU A 1043 27.65 33.56 22.50
C GLU A 1043 26.30 33.47 21.77
N MET A 1044 26.11 32.47 20.89
CA MET A 1044 24.86 32.31 20.12
C MET A 1044 23.70 31.83 20.97
N ARG A 1045 23.96 30.99 21.98
CA ARG A 1045 22.98 30.65 23.00
C ARG A 1045 22.53 31.89 23.76
N ASN A 1046 23.47 32.75 24.17
CA ASN A 1046 23.15 33.97 24.90
C ASN A 1046 22.37 34.96 24.04
N LEU A 1047 22.73 35.14 22.76
CA LEU A 1047 21.95 35.96 21.81
C LEU A 1047 20.52 35.44 21.66
N THR A 1048 20.36 34.12 21.54
CA THR A 1048 19.04 33.47 21.48
C THR A 1048 18.23 33.73 22.74
N LEU A 1049 18.85 33.61 23.92
CA LEU A 1049 18.19 33.87 25.21
C LEU A 1049 17.84 35.36 25.39
N VAL A 1050 18.65 36.30 24.89
CA VAL A 1050 18.32 37.73 24.84
C VAL A 1050 17.06 37.97 23.99
N ASN A 1051 16.98 37.36 22.81
CA ASN A 1051 15.82 37.47 21.92
C ASN A 1051 14.55 36.97 22.62
N ARG A 1052 14.62 35.79 23.25
CA ARG A 1052 13.54 35.23 24.04
C ARG A 1052 13.17 36.10 25.24
N ALA A 1053 14.15 36.60 25.99
CA ALA A 1053 13.91 37.44 27.18
C ALA A 1053 13.22 38.75 26.81
N TYR A 1054 13.61 39.38 25.71
CA TYR A 1054 12.96 40.57 25.19
C TYR A 1054 11.49 40.29 24.82
N CYS A 1055 11.20 39.21 24.09
CA CYS A 1055 9.82 38.81 23.77
C CYS A 1055 8.98 38.49 25.02
N ILE A 1056 9.58 37.92 26.07
CA ILE A 1056 8.89 37.66 27.35
C ILE A 1056 8.60 38.98 28.08
N ARG A 1057 9.56 39.91 28.09
CA ARG A 1057 9.39 41.24 28.70
C ARG A 1057 8.32 42.05 27.97
N ASN A 1058 8.25 41.91 26.64
CA ASN A 1058 7.23 42.48 25.76
C ASN A 1058 6.93 43.97 26.04
N PRO A 1059 7.92 44.88 25.91
CA PRO A 1059 7.78 46.28 26.30
C PRO A 1059 6.69 47.05 25.55
N LYS A 1060 6.36 46.62 24.33
CA LYS A 1060 5.29 47.21 23.50
C LYS A 1060 3.92 46.55 23.68
N HIS A 1061 3.83 45.54 24.55
CA HIS A 1061 2.59 44.82 24.86
C HIS A 1061 1.92 44.17 23.64
N TYR A 1062 2.71 43.65 22.69
CA TYR A 1062 2.18 42.92 21.54
C TYR A 1062 1.51 41.61 21.98
N LYS A 1063 0.37 41.29 21.39
CA LYS A 1063 -0.33 40.04 21.63
C LYS A 1063 0.48 38.87 21.07
N GLY A 1064 0.48 37.74 21.79
CA GLY A 1064 1.13 36.50 21.38
C GLY A 1064 2.55 36.35 21.95
N PHE A 1065 3.32 37.43 22.07
CA PHE A 1065 4.67 37.40 22.61
C PHE A 1065 4.73 36.76 24.01
N GLY A 1066 5.64 35.80 24.21
CA GLY A 1066 5.77 35.08 25.47
C GLY A 1066 6.79 33.95 25.47
N PRO A 1067 6.83 33.13 26.54
CA PRO A 1067 7.83 32.08 26.71
C PRO A 1067 7.77 30.96 25.65
N ASP A 1068 6.60 30.76 25.05
CA ASP A 1068 6.29 29.75 24.03
C ASP A 1068 6.02 30.37 22.65
N CYS A 1069 6.19 31.68 22.50
CA CYS A 1069 5.96 32.40 21.25
C CYS A 1069 6.93 33.59 21.19
N TRP A 1070 8.11 33.32 20.65
CA TRP A 1070 9.22 34.27 20.48
C TRP A 1070 9.99 33.92 19.21
N GLY A 1071 10.84 34.83 18.76
CA GLY A 1071 11.68 34.63 17.59
C GLY A 1071 11.65 35.84 16.66
N LEU A 1072 12.64 36.73 16.84
CA LEU A 1072 12.81 37.92 16.01
C LEU A 1072 13.97 37.70 15.04
N THR A 1073 13.69 37.72 13.75
CA THR A 1073 14.66 37.62 12.65
C THR A 1073 14.17 38.39 11.42
N ALA A 1074 14.88 38.30 10.30
CA ALA A 1074 14.41 38.83 9.03
C ALA A 1074 13.28 37.98 8.45
N SER A 1075 12.18 38.62 8.05
CA SER A 1075 11.01 37.95 7.47
C SER A 1075 10.08 38.97 6.80
N TYR A 1076 8.96 38.48 6.24
CA TYR A 1076 7.80 39.33 5.99
C TYR A 1076 7.34 40.01 7.29
N SER A 1077 6.78 41.20 7.12
CA SER A 1077 6.19 41.99 8.19
C SER A 1077 4.87 42.59 7.74
N VAL A 1078 4.10 43.13 8.69
CA VAL A 1078 2.78 43.73 8.43
C VAL A 1078 2.86 44.84 7.37
N ASN A 1079 4.00 45.52 7.28
CA ASN A 1079 4.29 46.58 6.32
C ASN A 1079 5.46 46.25 5.37
N GLY A 1080 5.56 45.03 4.87
CA GLY A 1080 6.54 44.64 3.85
C GLY A 1080 7.53 43.60 4.35
N TYR A 1081 8.82 43.94 4.40
CA TYR A 1081 9.91 43.08 4.85
C TYR A 1081 10.77 43.83 5.88
N ALA A 1082 11.18 43.17 6.95
CA ALA A 1082 11.98 43.79 8.00
C ALA A 1082 12.89 42.77 8.71
N ALA A 1083 14.03 43.25 9.22
CA ALA A 1083 14.88 42.50 10.14
C ALA A 1083 14.48 42.80 11.58
N HIS A 1084 13.68 41.92 12.20
CA HIS A 1084 13.19 42.10 13.56
C HIS A 1084 14.30 41.80 14.58
N MET A 1085 14.50 42.70 15.54
CA MET A 1085 15.57 42.62 16.55
C MET A 1085 15.01 42.85 17.96
N PRO A 1086 15.69 42.35 19.03
CA PRO A 1086 15.22 42.47 20.42
C PRO A 1086 15.46 43.87 21.00
N ASN A 1087 14.87 44.90 20.39
CA ASN A 1087 14.90 46.26 20.87
C ASN A 1087 13.62 47.03 20.48
N GLU A 1088 13.30 48.09 21.22
CA GLU A 1088 12.06 48.86 21.01
C GLU A 1088 12.02 49.64 19.69
N ARG A 1089 13.14 49.86 19.01
CA ARG A 1089 13.16 50.55 17.72
C ARG A 1089 12.69 49.63 16.59
N ASP A 1090 13.18 48.39 16.58
CA ASP A 1090 13.09 47.48 15.43
C ASP A 1090 12.02 46.37 15.61
N ASP A 1091 11.45 46.23 16.81
CA ASP A 1091 10.32 45.34 17.09
C ASP A 1091 8.98 45.88 16.56
N GLN A 1092 8.44 45.19 15.56
CA GLN A 1092 7.15 45.50 14.91
C GLN A 1092 6.02 44.55 15.31
N GLY A 1093 6.19 43.72 16.35
CA GLY A 1093 5.15 42.80 16.81
C GLY A 1093 4.95 41.56 15.94
N VAL A 1094 5.96 41.19 15.17
CA VAL A 1094 5.96 40.04 14.26
C VAL A 1094 6.89 38.95 14.79
N ILE A 1095 6.40 37.72 14.81
CA ILE A 1095 7.18 36.51 15.11
C ILE A 1095 7.42 35.74 13.82
N SER A 1096 8.66 35.34 13.61
CA SER A 1096 9.07 34.48 12.49
C SER A 1096 9.43 33.10 13.05
N PRO A 1097 8.70 32.02 12.73
CA PRO A 1097 8.93 30.71 13.32
C PRO A 1097 10.38 30.21 13.19
N THR A 1098 11.06 30.53 12.08
CA THR A 1098 12.44 30.09 11.85
C THR A 1098 13.40 30.53 12.96
N ALA A 1099 13.19 31.70 13.57
CA ALA A 1099 14.09 32.23 14.59
C ALA A 1099 14.20 31.28 15.80
N ALA A 1100 13.06 30.89 16.38
CA ALA A 1100 13.07 29.99 17.51
C ALA A 1100 13.40 28.55 17.10
N LEU A 1101 12.87 28.07 15.98
CA LEU A 1101 13.03 26.69 15.53
C LEU A 1101 14.47 26.37 15.13
N SER A 1102 15.15 27.28 14.43
CA SER A 1102 16.54 27.11 14.01
C SER A 1102 17.53 27.26 15.17
N SER A 1103 17.11 27.86 16.29
CA SER A 1103 17.89 27.92 17.54
C SER A 1103 17.86 26.63 18.37
N ILE A 1104 17.23 25.55 17.88
CA ILE A 1104 17.09 24.28 18.62
C ILE A 1104 18.41 23.69 19.11
N VAL A 1105 19.51 23.92 18.40
CA VAL A 1105 20.84 23.46 18.82
C VAL A 1105 21.37 24.19 20.06
N TYR A 1106 20.92 25.43 20.29
CA TYR A 1106 21.37 26.28 21.41
C TYR A 1106 20.40 26.20 22.60
N THR A 1107 19.10 26.17 22.31
CA THR A 1107 18.02 26.26 23.30
C THR A 1107 16.93 25.21 23.03
N PRO A 1108 17.26 23.90 23.05
CA PRO A 1108 16.35 22.85 22.57
C PRO A 1108 15.01 22.84 23.30
N GLU A 1109 15.02 23.00 24.63
CA GLU A 1109 13.80 23.03 25.43
C GLU A 1109 12.89 24.20 25.04
N GLN A 1110 13.46 25.40 24.88
CA GLN A 1110 12.70 26.60 24.55
C GLN A 1110 12.21 26.59 23.09
N SER A 1111 13.04 26.09 22.18
CA SER A 1111 12.72 25.96 20.75
C SER A 1111 11.63 24.92 20.51
N LEU A 1112 11.68 23.77 21.19
CA LEU A 1112 10.63 22.75 21.13
C LEU A 1112 9.31 23.25 21.72
N ALA A 1113 9.35 24.05 22.79
CA ALA A 1113 8.16 24.69 23.35
C ALA A 1113 7.49 25.62 22.32
N VAL A 1114 8.27 26.44 21.61
CA VAL A 1114 7.76 27.29 20.52
C VAL A 1114 7.24 26.46 19.36
N MET A 1115 8.02 25.50 18.86
CA MET A 1115 7.62 24.61 17.77
C MET A 1115 6.28 23.95 18.05
N ARG A 1116 6.08 23.50 19.29
CA ARG A 1116 4.84 22.88 19.74
C ARG A 1116 3.68 23.86 19.84
N HIS A 1117 3.92 25.04 20.40
CA HIS A 1117 2.91 26.09 20.49
C HIS A 1117 2.43 26.51 19.10
N LEU A 1118 3.36 26.83 18.20
CA LEU A 1118 3.07 27.24 16.83
C LEU A 1118 2.42 26.12 16.02
N TYR A 1119 2.87 24.87 16.18
CA TYR A 1119 2.23 23.71 15.54
C TYR A 1119 0.77 23.57 16.01
N GLY A 1120 0.52 23.86 17.29
CA GLY A 1120 -0.83 23.96 17.83
C GLY A 1120 -1.67 25.08 17.20
N MET A 1121 -1.11 26.04 16.47
CA MET A 1121 -1.93 27.05 15.78
C MET A 1121 -2.49 26.53 14.43
N GLY A 1122 -2.14 25.30 14.04
CA GLY A 1122 -2.71 24.60 12.88
C GLY A 1122 -2.52 25.34 11.56
N ASP A 1123 -3.52 25.26 10.68
CA ASP A 1123 -3.49 25.81 9.32
C ASP A 1123 -3.29 27.33 9.21
N LYS A 1124 -3.31 28.04 10.36
CA LYS A 1124 -2.92 29.46 10.41
C LYS A 1124 -1.43 29.65 10.17
N LEU A 1125 -0.61 28.74 10.69
CA LEU A 1125 0.84 28.84 10.70
C LEU A 1125 1.55 27.68 10.04
N PHE A 1126 0.90 26.52 9.86
CA PHE A 1126 1.53 25.32 9.32
C PHE A 1126 0.83 24.90 8.02
N GLY A 1127 1.59 24.79 6.92
CA GLY A 1127 1.09 24.47 5.60
C GLY A 1127 1.87 23.35 4.89
N PRO A 1128 1.71 23.19 3.56
CA PRO A 1128 2.34 22.09 2.81
C PRO A 1128 3.87 22.04 2.92
N TYR A 1129 4.52 23.19 3.13
CA TYR A 1129 5.98 23.31 3.22
C TYR A 1129 6.48 23.63 4.64
N GLY A 1130 5.70 23.33 5.67
CA GLY A 1130 6.07 23.56 7.06
C GLY A 1130 5.47 24.86 7.59
N PHE A 1131 6.18 25.55 8.48
CA PHE A 1131 5.69 26.82 9.02
C PHE A 1131 5.74 27.93 7.97
N TYR A 1132 4.68 28.74 7.88
CA TYR A 1132 4.70 29.98 7.14
C TYR A 1132 5.70 30.96 7.76
N ASP A 1133 6.18 31.87 6.94
CA ASP A 1133 7.31 32.76 7.20
C ASP A 1133 7.19 33.59 8.49
N ALA A 1134 6.05 34.24 8.70
CA ALA A 1134 5.85 35.15 9.83
C ALA A 1134 4.38 35.37 10.16
N PHE A 1135 4.11 35.89 11.35
CA PHE A 1135 2.77 36.31 11.76
C PHE A 1135 2.78 37.40 12.85
N SER A 1136 1.66 38.12 13.00
CA SER A 1136 1.39 39.03 14.12
C SER A 1136 -0.01 38.75 14.66
N GLU A 1137 -0.11 38.31 15.93
CA GLU A 1137 -1.42 38.18 16.58
C GLU A 1137 -2.05 39.53 16.91
N THR A 1138 -1.22 40.56 17.13
CA THR A 1138 -1.67 41.92 17.43
C THR A 1138 -2.48 42.48 16.25
N ASP A 1139 -1.95 42.30 15.04
CA ASP A 1139 -2.54 42.80 13.80
C ASP A 1139 -3.49 41.79 13.14
N ASN A 1140 -3.65 40.60 13.74
CA ASN A 1140 -4.39 39.47 13.18
C ASN A 1140 -3.92 39.14 11.74
N TRP A 1141 -2.60 39.07 11.57
CA TRP A 1141 -1.92 38.93 10.28
C TRP A 1141 -1.19 37.59 10.21
N TYR A 1142 -1.64 36.72 9.29
CA TYR A 1142 -1.17 35.33 9.12
C TYR A 1142 -0.99 35.01 7.62
N PRO A 1143 0.02 35.58 6.96
CA PRO A 1143 0.26 35.34 5.54
C PRO A 1143 0.62 33.88 5.27
N LYS A 1144 -0.03 33.27 4.27
CA LYS A 1144 0.32 31.92 3.80
C LYS A 1144 1.47 31.98 2.79
N ARG A 1145 2.63 32.43 3.24
CA ARG A 1145 3.83 32.68 2.43
C ARG A 1145 5.04 32.01 3.05
N TYR A 1146 6.00 31.66 2.21
CA TYR A 1146 7.26 31.03 2.60
C TYR A 1146 8.44 31.78 1.98
N LEU A 1147 9.55 31.85 2.70
CA LEU A 1147 10.85 32.32 2.22
C LEU A 1147 11.89 31.20 2.33
N ALA A 1148 12.75 31.07 1.32
CA ALA A 1148 13.81 30.05 1.32
C ALA A 1148 14.77 30.20 2.51
N ILE A 1149 15.14 31.45 2.82
CA ILE A 1149 16.05 31.78 3.92
C ILE A 1149 15.47 31.43 5.30
N ASP A 1150 14.14 31.33 5.41
CA ASP A 1150 13.46 30.96 6.65
C ASP A 1150 13.20 29.45 6.72
N GLN A 1151 12.95 28.79 5.59
CA GLN A 1151 12.75 27.34 5.55
C GLN A 1151 14.05 26.57 5.76
N GLY A 1152 15.13 26.96 5.09
CA GLY A 1152 16.38 26.19 5.07
C GLY A 1152 16.97 25.95 6.46
N PRO A 1153 17.18 27.01 7.27
CA PRO A 1153 17.73 26.89 8.61
C PRO A 1153 16.93 25.96 9.53
N ILE A 1154 15.59 25.92 9.41
CA ILE A 1154 14.75 25.05 10.24
C ILE A 1154 15.15 23.58 10.04
N ALA A 1155 15.18 23.13 8.79
CA ALA A 1155 15.48 21.72 8.50
C ALA A 1155 16.93 21.34 8.81
N VAL A 1156 17.87 22.25 8.49
CA VAL A 1156 19.30 22.05 8.72
C VAL A 1156 19.64 21.99 10.21
N MET A 1157 19.14 22.94 11.01
CA MET A 1157 19.46 23.00 12.43
C MET A 1157 18.76 21.92 13.24
N ILE A 1158 17.57 21.47 12.83
CA ILE A 1158 16.96 20.25 13.38
C ILE A 1158 17.85 19.04 13.11
N GLU A 1159 18.41 18.90 11.91
CA GLU A 1159 19.30 17.77 11.61
C GLU A 1159 20.59 17.84 12.42
N ASN A 1160 21.22 19.01 12.51
CA ASN A 1160 22.42 19.19 13.33
C ASN A 1160 22.16 18.92 14.81
N TYR A 1161 21.01 19.31 15.34
CA TYR A 1161 20.60 18.96 16.71
C TYR A 1161 20.48 17.44 16.91
N ARG A 1162 19.95 16.72 15.91
CA ARG A 1162 19.72 15.27 15.99
C ARG A 1162 21.00 14.45 15.84
N THR A 1163 21.80 14.75 14.82
CA THR A 1163 22.89 13.89 14.36
C THR A 1163 24.21 14.63 14.17
N GLY A 1164 24.19 15.96 14.08
CA GLY A 1164 25.35 16.76 13.68
C GLY A 1164 25.79 16.51 12.23
N LEU A 1165 24.96 15.89 11.39
CA LEU A 1165 25.35 15.43 10.04
C LEU A 1165 26.01 16.54 9.21
N LEU A 1166 25.38 17.71 9.12
CA LEU A 1166 25.83 18.77 8.22
C LEU A 1166 27.07 19.48 8.77
N TRP A 1167 27.16 19.64 10.08
CA TRP A 1167 28.38 20.03 10.77
C TRP A 1167 29.54 19.08 10.51
N ASN A 1168 29.33 17.78 10.68
CA ASN A 1168 30.35 16.77 10.45
C ASN A 1168 30.87 16.79 9.01
N LEU A 1169 29.96 16.92 8.03
CA LEU A 1169 30.31 16.98 6.61
C LEU A 1169 31.08 18.26 6.26
N PHE A 1170 30.59 19.44 6.67
CA PHE A 1170 31.27 20.69 6.35
C PHE A 1170 32.63 20.80 7.05
N MET A 1171 32.67 20.47 8.34
CA MET A 1171 33.90 20.54 9.14
C MET A 1171 34.94 19.50 8.69
N SER A 1172 34.57 18.36 8.10
CA SER A 1172 35.56 17.39 7.61
C SER A 1172 36.32 17.86 6.37
N HIS A 1173 35.91 18.95 5.73
CA HIS A 1173 36.54 19.43 4.51
C HIS A 1173 37.98 19.97 4.77
N PRO A 1174 39.02 19.47 4.07
CA PRO A 1174 40.41 19.85 4.33
C PRO A 1174 40.69 21.36 4.23
N ASP A 1175 40.13 22.02 3.24
CA ASP A 1175 40.31 23.48 3.07
C ASP A 1175 39.70 24.28 4.24
N ILE A 1176 38.57 23.84 4.78
CA ILE A 1176 37.91 24.48 5.92
C ILE A 1176 38.79 24.34 7.17
N GLN A 1177 39.35 23.15 7.40
CA GLN A 1177 40.34 22.91 8.45
C GLN A 1177 41.56 23.84 8.29
N ASN A 1178 42.10 23.99 7.08
CA ASN A 1178 43.20 24.91 6.83
C ASN A 1178 42.83 26.38 7.10
N GLY A 1179 41.62 26.80 6.71
CA GLY A 1179 41.08 28.14 6.97
C GLY A 1179 40.94 28.42 8.45
N LEU A 1180 40.35 27.50 9.21
CA LEU A 1180 40.22 27.58 10.67
C LEU A 1180 41.60 27.75 11.33
N GLN A 1181 42.56 26.90 10.97
CA GLN A 1181 43.93 27.01 11.50
C GLN A 1181 44.57 28.36 11.18
N LYS A 1182 44.42 28.83 9.93
CA LYS A 1182 44.98 30.10 9.45
C LYS A 1182 44.43 31.31 10.18
N LEU A 1183 43.17 31.25 10.62
CA LEU A 1183 42.50 32.31 11.37
C LEU A 1183 42.68 32.19 12.91
N GLY A 1184 43.40 31.16 13.37
CA GLY A 1184 43.67 30.97 14.80
C GLY A 1184 42.58 30.19 15.56
N PHE A 1185 41.66 29.54 14.86
CA PHE A 1185 40.71 28.61 15.49
C PHE A 1185 41.42 27.29 15.83
N PRO A 1186 41.27 26.75 17.05
CA PRO A 1186 41.85 25.47 17.42
C PRO A 1186 41.10 24.33 16.74
N ILE A 1187 41.85 23.39 16.18
CA ILE A 1187 41.31 22.16 15.58
C ILE A 1187 41.54 21.03 16.56
N ASN A 1188 40.46 20.40 17.02
CA ASN A 1188 40.57 19.10 17.68
C ASN A 1188 40.82 18.04 16.59
N LYS A 1189 42.00 17.40 16.62
CA LYS A 1189 42.32 16.26 15.76
C LYS A 1189 41.55 15.02 16.14
#